data_AF-A0A2A4K4X0-F1
#
_entry.id   AF-A0A2A4K4X0-F1
#
_cell.length_a   1.000
_cell.length_b   1.000
_cell.length_c   1.000
_cell.angle_alpha   90.00
_cell.angle_beta   90.00
_cell.angle_gamma   90.00
#
_symmetry.space_group_name_H-M   'P 1'
#
loop_
_entity.id
_entity.type
_entity.pdbx_description
1 polymer ?
#
loop_
_entity_poly.entity_id
_entity_poly.type
_entity_poly.pdbx_seq_one_letter_code
_entity_poly.pdbx_strand_id
1 'polypeptide(L)'
;MNQIRKLVTNITVNKDRRRLYRLPVLQNTHRQLSSFETPTQIENPPFSIPRGNLGQPTCYTHPHLISEEHLTCGITQAEFRERRETLIRNLAGETENAHRSHIIVIPAACKQYMSDKIPYVFRQNSDFFYLTGCLEPSAVLVMMKPPQTEEFKSILFVHDKDAHAELWEGPRTGCSAAARLFAVDEARPIENFGTFLNKLTTSSKPAVLWHQSDRSTGLWSDEIHSTIQSSLRGDTTLLQGDPQKTLHFMRVIKSPAEIELMKETCFIGSQSINMAMACTKPGMSEHMINAVLEYSCKQGGAEHLAFPPVCAGGPRATHIHYVANNQLLAENELLLSILFVHDKDAHAELWEGPRTGCSAAARLFAVDEARPIENFGTFLNKLTTSSKPAVLWHQSDRSTGLWSDEIHSTIQSSLRGDTTLLQGDPQKTLHFMRVIKSPAEIELMKETCFIGSQSINMAMACTKPGMSEHMINAVLEYSCKQGGAEHLAFPPVCAGGPRATHIHYVANNQLLAENELLLVDSGSQRWMYNSDISRTWPVSGKFTSHQQILYEIVLAVQKRLIEILGEQRPPLDKLFDCMCRLLGSYLQQEGILPHNVDGQELLGKAYRLCPHHVSHYLGMDVHDSSLVRRNVPVSTNMIVTVEPGIYISPDDTSVPPEFRGVGIRIEDDVLITDGHPLVLTDTCVKEVADIEALVGKNVA
;
A
#
# COMPACT_ATOMS: atom_id res chain seq x y z
N MET A 1 22.16 8.60 -28.35
CA MET A 1 22.74 7.26 -28.09
C MET A 1 23.73 7.21 -26.91
N ASN A 2 24.74 8.09 -26.80
CA ASN A 2 25.73 8.02 -25.69
C ASN A 2 25.15 8.33 -24.28
N GLN A 3 24.07 9.10 -24.16
CA GLN A 3 23.38 9.30 -22.88
C GLN A 3 22.52 8.10 -22.46
N ILE A 4 21.92 7.38 -23.42
CA ILE A 4 21.17 6.14 -23.17
C ILE A 4 22.13 5.05 -22.67
N ARG A 5 23.33 4.92 -23.28
CA ARG A 5 24.36 4.01 -22.78
C ARG A 5 24.80 4.33 -21.34
N LYS A 6 24.91 5.60 -20.96
CA LYS A 6 25.29 6.01 -19.58
C LYS A 6 24.21 5.70 -18.54
N LEU A 7 22.93 5.85 -18.89
CA LEU A 7 21.80 5.43 -18.05
C LEU A 7 21.75 3.91 -17.88
N VAL A 8 22.00 3.17 -18.96
CA VAL A 8 22.02 1.69 -18.95
C VAL A 8 23.20 1.13 -18.15
N THR A 9 24.38 1.75 -18.19
CA THR A 9 25.55 1.27 -17.41
C THR A 9 25.42 1.49 -15.90
N ASN A 10 24.75 2.56 -15.44
CA ASN A 10 24.57 2.84 -14.01
C ASN A 10 23.47 1.98 -13.35
N ILE A 11 22.71 1.21 -14.14
CA ILE A 11 21.66 0.30 -13.65
C ILE A 11 22.17 -1.16 -13.61
N THR A 12 23.36 -1.44 -14.13
CA THR A 12 23.97 -2.77 -14.03
C THR A 12 24.65 -2.99 -12.68
N VAL A 13 24.08 -3.93 -11.94
CA VAL A 13 24.59 -4.58 -10.72
C VAL A 13 24.43 -3.79 -9.43
N ASN A 14 23.21 -3.80 -8.88
CA ASN A 14 23.07 -4.01 -7.44
C ASN A 14 22.60 -5.45 -7.21
N LYS A 15 23.55 -6.40 -7.27
CA LYS A 15 23.33 -7.83 -6.98
C LYS A 15 22.88 -8.08 -5.52
N ASP A 16 22.89 -7.05 -4.67
CA ASP A 16 22.48 -7.13 -3.27
C ASP A 16 21.06 -6.61 -2.96
N ARG A 17 20.30 -6.11 -3.94
CA ARG A 17 18.91 -5.65 -3.68
C ARG A 17 17.87 -6.77 -3.52
N ARG A 18 18.21 -8.04 -3.83
CA ARG A 18 17.38 -9.21 -3.49
C ARG A 18 17.29 -9.49 -1.98
N ARG A 19 18.03 -8.76 -1.12
CA ARG A 19 17.96 -8.91 0.35
C ARG A 19 16.95 -8.00 1.04
N LEU A 20 16.42 -6.96 0.39
CA LEU A 20 15.64 -5.91 1.07
C LEU A 20 14.16 -6.25 1.36
N TYR A 21 13.70 -7.46 1.04
CA TYR A 21 12.37 -7.95 1.43
C TYR A 21 12.36 -9.43 1.84
N ARG A 22 13.32 -9.85 2.68
CA ARG A 22 13.05 -11.00 3.57
C ARG A 22 12.32 -10.46 4.80
N LEU A 23 11.00 -10.55 4.78
CA LEU A 23 10.23 -10.58 6.03
C LEU A 23 10.83 -11.69 6.92
N PRO A 24 10.99 -11.48 8.24
CA PRO A 24 11.40 -12.55 9.13
C PRO A 24 10.35 -13.65 9.02
N VAL A 25 10.77 -14.84 8.58
CA VAL A 25 9.99 -16.05 8.82
C VAL A 25 9.85 -16.13 10.33
N LEU A 26 8.64 -15.90 10.82
CA LEU A 26 8.24 -16.27 12.17
C LEU A 26 8.59 -17.75 12.34
N GLN A 27 9.66 -18.02 13.08
CA GLN A 27 9.93 -19.33 13.64
C GLN A 27 8.81 -19.59 14.65
N ASN A 28 7.69 -20.11 14.16
CA ASN A 28 6.67 -20.67 15.03
C ASN A 28 7.28 -21.90 15.70
N THR A 29 7.32 -21.79 17.02
CA THR A 29 7.64 -22.83 17.97
C THR A 29 6.89 -24.12 17.64
N HIS A 30 7.65 -25.20 17.48
CA HIS A 30 7.15 -26.57 17.50
C HIS A 30 6.41 -26.80 18.83
N ARG A 31 5.07 -26.69 18.81
CA ARG A 31 4.23 -27.40 19.78
C ARG A 31 3.96 -28.78 19.21
N GLN A 32 4.43 -29.80 19.92
CA GLN A 32 4.11 -31.20 19.70
C GLN A 32 2.59 -31.37 19.60
N LEU A 33 2.12 -31.77 18.41
CA LEU A 33 0.85 -32.48 18.25
C LEU A 33 1.19 -33.94 17.97
N SER A 34 0.57 -34.78 18.78
CA SER A 34 0.75 -36.21 18.94
C SER A 34 0.64 -37.00 17.64
N SER A 35 1.49 -38.02 17.56
CA SER A 35 1.44 -39.23 16.73
C SER A 35 0.11 -39.52 16.03
N PHE A 36 0.10 -39.38 14.71
CA PHE A 36 -0.70 -40.24 13.84
C PHE A 36 0.26 -41.10 13.01
N GLU A 37 -0.02 -42.40 13.03
CA GLU A 37 0.79 -43.47 12.46
C GLU A 37 1.01 -43.28 10.96
N THR A 38 2.26 -43.48 10.52
CA THR A 38 2.66 -43.61 9.12
C THR A 38 2.11 -44.89 8.49
N PRO A 39 1.47 -44.83 7.32
CA PRO A 39 1.45 -45.94 6.38
C PRO A 39 2.67 -45.83 5.44
N THR A 40 3.56 -46.81 5.57
CA THR A 40 4.25 -47.55 4.49
C THR A 40 4.56 -46.86 3.15
N GLN A 41 5.87 -46.86 2.83
CA GLN A 41 6.52 -46.92 1.50
C GLN A 41 6.15 -45.82 0.48
N ILE A 42 7.07 -44.87 0.30
CA ILE A 42 7.06 -43.87 -0.77
C ILE A 42 7.47 -44.56 -2.09
N GLU A 43 6.50 -44.95 -2.91
CA GLU A 43 6.69 -45.08 -4.35
C GLU A 43 6.90 -43.68 -4.96
N ASN A 44 7.79 -43.55 -5.95
CA ASN A 44 8.12 -42.28 -6.63
C ASN A 44 6.87 -41.47 -7.02
N PRO A 45 6.91 -40.12 -7.03
CA PRO A 45 5.75 -39.34 -7.45
C PRO A 45 5.35 -39.73 -8.89
N PRO A 46 4.04 -39.85 -9.20
CA PRO A 46 3.57 -40.42 -10.47
C PRO A 46 3.89 -39.56 -11.69
N PHE A 47 4.30 -38.29 -11.51
CA PHE A 47 4.63 -37.36 -12.58
C PHE A 47 5.97 -36.68 -12.31
N SER A 48 6.75 -36.51 -13.37
CA SER A 48 8.06 -35.85 -13.35
C SER A 48 8.21 -35.05 -14.63
N ILE A 49 8.78 -33.85 -14.55
CA ILE A 49 9.12 -33.06 -15.72
C ILE A 49 10.21 -33.83 -16.50
N PRO A 50 9.97 -34.24 -17.76
CA PRO A 50 10.97 -34.94 -18.55
C PRO A 50 12.11 -34.01 -18.97
N ARG A 51 13.31 -34.57 -19.16
CA ARG A 51 14.44 -33.86 -19.78
C ARG A 51 14.38 -34.01 -21.30
N GLY A 52 14.82 -33.00 -22.03
CA GLY A 52 14.97 -33.03 -23.49
C GLY A 52 14.40 -31.79 -24.18
N ASN A 53 14.33 -31.84 -25.50
CA ASN A 53 13.72 -30.79 -26.33
C ASN A 53 12.21 -30.99 -26.36
N LEU A 54 11.50 -30.18 -25.60
CA LEU A 54 10.04 -30.20 -25.42
C LEU A 54 9.42 -28.94 -26.03
N GLY A 55 8.13 -28.97 -26.32
CA GLY A 55 7.45 -27.88 -27.03
C GLY A 55 7.17 -26.62 -26.22
N GLN A 56 7.64 -26.57 -24.97
CA GLN A 56 7.53 -25.38 -24.12
C GLN A 56 8.69 -25.29 -23.13
N PRO A 57 8.92 -24.10 -22.54
CA PRO A 57 9.85 -23.93 -21.42
C PRO A 57 9.59 -24.90 -20.28
N THR A 58 10.66 -25.40 -19.67
CA THR A 58 10.64 -26.23 -18.46
C THR A 58 11.70 -25.78 -17.48
N CYS A 59 11.70 -26.31 -16.26
CA CYS A 59 12.74 -26.06 -15.27
C CYS A 59 14.17 -26.40 -15.76
N TYR A 60 14.32 -27.32 -16.70
CA TYR A 60 15.65 -27.66 -17.24
C TYR A 60 16.13 -26.70 -18.32
N THR A 61 15.23 -26.13 -19.11
CA THR A 61 15.58 -25.19 -20.19
C THR A 61 15.58 -23.74 -19.70
N HIS A 62 14.73 -23.42 -18.73
CA HIS A 62 14.54 -22.07 -18.18
C HIS A 62 14.52 -22.06 -16.64
N PRO A 63 15.60 -22.54 -15.97
CA PRO A 63 15.66 -22.62 -14.50
C PRO A 63 15.60 -21.24 -13.80
N HIS A 64 15.80 -20.15 -14.54
CA HIS A 64 15.69 -18.78 -14.05
C HIS A 64 14.24 -18.27 -14.03
N LEU A 65 13.30 -18.98 -14.67
CA LEU A 65 11.87 -18.66 -14.73
C LEU A 65 11.00 -19.73 -14.05
N ILE A 66 11.38 -21.01 -14.17
CA ILE A 66 10.57 -22.16 -13.72
C ILE A 66 11.40 -22.99 -12.75
N SER A 67 10.94 -23.10 -11.50
CA SER A 67 11.57 -23.96 -10.48
C SER A 67 11.36 -25.45 -10.79
N GLU A 68 12.20 -26.32 -10.23
CA GLU A 68 12.17 -27.77 -10.50
C GLU A 68 10.82 -28.45 -10.21
N GLU A 69 10.04 -27.92 -9.27
CA GLU A 69 8.73 -28.45 -8.86
C GLU A 69 7.55 -27.90 -9.70
N HIS A 70 7.80 -26.94 -10.59
CA HIS A 70 6.76 -26.21 -11.31
C HIS A 70 6.68 -26.61 -12.79
N LEU A 71 5.45 -26.79 -13.29
CA LEU A 71 5.18 -27.05 -14.71
C LEU A 71 5.27 -25.78 -15.55
N THR A 72 4.70 -24.69 -15.04
CA THR A 72 4.78 -23.34 -15.61
C THR A 72 5.31 -22.39 -14.54
N CYS A 73 5.59 -21.12 -14.85
CA CYS A 73 6.01 -20.17 -13.82
C CYS A 73 5.01 -20.20 -12.64
N GLY A 74 5.51 -20.50 -11.43
CA GLY A 74 4.76 -20.54 -10.16
C GLY A 74 3.72 -21.64 -9.95
N ILE A 75 3.37 -22.47 -10.94
CA ILE A 75 2.25 -23.44 -10.83
C ILE A 75 2.74 -24.88 -11.04
N THR A 76 2.38 -25.77 -10.12
CA THR A 76 2.82 -27.18 -10.10
C THR A 76 1.95 -28.09 -10.98
N GLN A 77 2.48 -29.26 -11.34
CA GLN A 77 1.70 -30.32 -12.02
C GLN A 77 0.47 -30.76 -11.21
N ALA A 78 0.60 -30.80 -9.87
CA ALA A 78 -0.46 -31.20 -8.96
C ALA A 78 -1.63 -30.21 -8.99
N GLU A 79 -1.35 -28.90 -9.01
CA GLU A 79 -2.40 -27.88 -9.07
C GLU A 79 -3.20 -27.95 -10.39
N PHE A 80 -2.54 -28.20 -11.53
CA PHE A 80 -3.26 -28.41 -12.79
C PHE A 80 -4.16 -29.65 -12.75
N ARG A 81 -3.74 -30.73 -12.07
CA ARG A 81 -4.57 -31.92 -11.86
C ARG A 81 -5.77 -31.61 -10.96
N GLU A 82 -5.56 -30.91 -9.86
CA GLU A 82 -6.61 -30.49 -8.93
C GLU A 82 -7.69 -29.63 -9.62
N ARG A 83 -7.27 -28.73 -10.53
CA ARG A 83 -8.21 -27.95 -11.35
C ARG A 83 -9.09 -28.84 -12.22
N ARG A 84 -8.52 -29.87 -12.87
CA ARG A 84 -9.30 -30.84 -13.66
C ARG A 84 -10.29 -31.62 -12.80
N GLU A 85 -9.83 -32.09 -11.64
CA GLU A 85 -10.67 -32.80 -10.65
C GLU A 85 -11.85 -31.93 -10.18
N THR A 86 -11.57 -30.68 -9.84
CA THR A 86 -12.58 -29.72 -9.38
C THR A 86 -13.62 -29.42 -10.46
N LEU A 87 -13.19 -29.20 -11.71
CA LEU A 87 -14.12 -28.97 -12.83
C LEU A 87 -15.07 -30.15 -13.01
N ILE A 88 -14.52 -31.37 -13.07
CA ILE A 88 -15.31 -32.58 -13.28
C ILE A 88 -16.31 -32.79 -12.15
N ARG A 89 -15.88 -32.58 -10.90
CA ARG A 89 -16.73 -32.69 -9.71
C ARG A 89 -17.90 -31.70 -9.78
N ASN A 90 -17.62 -30.44 -10.12
CA ASN A 90 -18.65 -29.40 -10.22
C ASN A 90 -19.64 -29.68 -11.35
N LEU A 91 -19.17 -30.04 -12.56
CA LEU A 91 -20.06 -30.37 -13.69
C LEU A 91 -20.93 -31.60 -13.41
N ALA A 92 -20.37 -32.63 -12.75
CA ALA A 92 -21.13 -33.81 -12.35
C ALA A 92 -22.16 -33.50 -11.27
N GLY A 93 -21.86 -32.56 -10.36
CA GLY A 93 -22.76 -32.13 -9.27
C GLY A 93 -23.85 -31.14 -9.68
N GLU A 94 -23.63 -30.33 -10.73
CA GLU A 94 -24.58 -29.31 -11.21
C GLU A 94 -25.78 -29.88 -11.99
N THR A 95 -25.83 -31.19 -12.26
CA THR A 95 -26.86 -31.79 -13.11
C THR A 95 -27.61 -32.93 -12.43
N GLU A 96 -28.92 -33.09 -12.73
CA GLU A 96 -29.72 -34.29 -12.41
C GLU A 96 -29.27 -35.54 -13.20
N ASN A 97 -28.02 -35.56 -13.68
CA ASN A 97 -27.44 -36.55 -14.57
C ASN A 97 -26.27 -37.32 -13.95
N ALA A 98 -26.10 -37.30 -12.62
CA ALA A 98 -25.02 -38.02 -11.92
C ALA A 98 -24.93 -39.54 -12.23
N HIS A 99 -26.00 -40.12 -12.77
CA HIS A 99 -26.10 -41.51 -13.21
C HIS A 99 -25.55 -41.75 -14.64
N ARG A 100 -25.14 -40.69 -15.36
CA ARG A 100 -24.59 -40.75 -16.73
C ARG A 100 -23.06 -40.65 -16.72
N SER A 101 -22.44 -41.04 -17.83
CA SER A 101 -21.02 -40.74 -18.05
C SER A 101 -20.86 -39.27 -18.45
N HIS A 102 -19.81 -38.59 -17.98
CA HIS A 102 -19.49 -37.23 -18.39
C HIS A 102 -18.23 -37.24 -19.27
N ILE A 103 -18.30 -36.64 -20.45
CA ILE A 103 -17.20 -36.46 -21.39
C ILE A 103 -17.00 -34.97 -21.56
N ILE A 104 -15.84 -34.44 -21.16
CA ILE A 104 -15.51 -33.01 -21.25
C ILE A 104 -14.43 -32.84 -22.31
N VAL A 105 -14.67 -31.96 -23.28
CA VAL A 105 -13.74 -31.67 -24.38
C VAL A 105 -13.36 -30.20 -24.36
N ILE A 106 -12.08 -29.91 -24.10
CA ILE A 106 -11.54 -28.55 -24.07
C ILE A 106 -10.45 -28.43 -25.15
N PRO A 107 -10.69 -27.67 -26.22
CA PRO A 107 -9.71 -27.49 -27.31
C PRO A 107 -8.67 -26.41 -26.99
N ALA A 108 -7.44 -26.61 -27.47
CA ALA A 108 -6.39 -25.60 -27.50
C ALA A 108 -6.64 -24.56 -28.60
N ALA A 109 -5.88 -23.46 -28.56
CA ALA A 109 -5.81 -22.49 -29.64
C ALA A 109 -4.98 -23.00 -30.82
N CYS A 110 -5.23 -22.44 -31.99
CA CYS A 110 -4.46 -22.67 -33.21
C CYS A 110 -3.48 -21.51 -33.48
N LYS A 111 -2.43 -21.76 -34.27
CA LYS A 111 -1.54 -20.70 -34.74
C LYS A 111 -2.30 -19.76 -35.68
N GLN A 112 -2.15 -18.46 -35.45
CA GLN A 112 -2.67 -17.41 -36.32
C GLN A 112 -1.53 -16.85 -37.17
N TYR A 113 -1.82 -16.47 -38.40
CA TYR A 113 -0.81 -16.02 -39.37
C TYR A 113 -1.06 -14.56 -39.77
N MET A 114 0.00 -13.75 -39.72
CA MET A 114 0.00 -12.36 -40.20
C MET A 114 -0.02 -12.31 -41.73
N SER A 115 0.72 -13.22 -42.36
CA SER A 115 0.70 -13.51 -43.79
C SER A 115 0.99 -15.00 -43.99
N ASP A 116 0.82 -15.53 -45.21
CA ASP A 116 0.84 -16.96 -45.57
C ASP A 116 1.86 -17.84 -44.81
N LYS A 117 3.06 -17.31 -44.48
CA LYS A 117 4.12 -18.06 -43.79
C LYS A 117 4.69 -17.38 -42.54
N ILE A 118 4.06 -16.30 -42.06
CA ILE A 118 4.56 -15.53 -40.91
C ILE A 118 3.52 -15.63 -39.78
N PRO A 119 3.79 -16.43 -38.72
CA PRO A 119 2.86 -16.56 -37.61
C PRO A 119 2.88 -15.30 -36.73
N TYR A 120 1.74 -14.98 -36.13
CA TYR A 120 1.69 -14.13 -34.94
C TYR A 120 2.31 -14.86 -33.74
N VAL A 121 2.65 -14.10 -32.70
CA VAL A 121 3.02 -14.69 -31.40
C VAL A 121 1.86 -15.57 -30.91
N PHE A 122 2.16 -16.82 -30.60
CA PHE A 122 1.14 -17.78 -30.18
C PHE A 122 0.57 -17.40 -28.80
N ARG A 123 -0.76 -17.39 -28.69
CA ARG A 123 -1.49 -17.24 -27.43
C ARG A 123 -2.46 -18.40 -27.29
N GLN A 124 -2.29 -19.16 -26.21
CA GLN A 124 -3.12 -20.33 -25.92
C GLN A 124 -4.58 -19.94 -25.61
N ASN A 125 -5.52 -20.88 -25.71
CA ASN A 125 -6.85 -20.74 -25.12
C ASN A 125 -6.72 -20.72 -23.58
N SER A 126 -7.34 -19.73 -22.91
CA SER A 126 -7.13 -19.55 -21.47
C SER A 126 -7.71 -20.68 -20.62
N ASP A 127 -8.82 -21.30 -21.02
CA ASP A 127 -9.44 -22.40 -20.29
C ASP A 127 -8.64 -23.70 -20.48
N PHE A 128 -8.20 -23.96 -21.71
CA PHE A 128 -7.28 -25.06 -22.00
C PHE A 128 -5.98 -24.92 -21.21
N PHE A 129 -5.35 -23.75 -21.23
CA PHE A 129 -4.13 -23.49 -20.47
C PHE A 129 -4.35 -23.64 -18.97
N TYR A 130 -5.45 -23.09 -18.44
CA TYR A 130 -5.77 -23.16 -17.01
C TYR A 130 -5.85 -24.60 -16.50
N LEU A 131 -6.33 -25.53 -17.34
CA LEU A 131 -6.47 -26.95 -16.99
C LEU A 131 -5.25 -27.81 -17.30
N THR A 132 -4.32 -27.36 -18.16
CA THR A 132 -3.24 -28.22 -18.69
C THR A 132 -1.83 -27.68 -18.48
N GLY A 133 -1.65 -26.36 -18.45
CA GLY A 133 -0.34 -25.71 -18.55
C GLY A 133 0.34 -25.87 -19.92
N CYS A 134 -0.37 -26.40 -20.93
CA CYS A 134 0.18 -26.71 -22.25
C CYS A 134 0.20 -25.48 -23.16
N LEU A 135 1.38 -25.13 -23.67
CA LEU A 135 1.62 -24.01 -24.58
C LEU A 135 1.76 -24.45 -26.05
N GLU A 136 1.47 -25.71 -26.35
CA GLU A 136 1.48 -26.21 -27.73
C GLU A 136 0.13 -25.96 -28.44
N PRO A 137 0.14 -25.57 -29.72
CA PRO A 137 -1.07 -25.33 -30.50
C PRO A 137 -1.74 -26.65 -30.92
N SER A 138 -2.99 -26.57 -31.37
CA SER A 138 -3.70 -27.67 -32.02
C SER A 138 -3.77 -28.96 -31.19
N ALA A 139 -4.02 -28.82 -29.90
CA ALA A 139 -4.21 -29.91 -28.95
C ALA A 139 -5.66 -29.99 -28.43
N VAL A 140 -6.05 -31.11 -27.83
CA VAL A 140 -7.37 -31.29 -27.19
C VAL A 140 -7.23 -32.03 -25.86
N LEU A 141 -7.79 -31.47 -24.80
CA LEU A 141 -7.95 -32.17 -23.52
C LEU A 141 -9.32 -32.85 -23.51
N VAL A 142 -9.33 -34.17 -23.33
CA VAL A 142 -10.54 -34.96 -23.13
C VAL A 142 -10.52 -35.53 -21.71
N MET A 143 -11.58 -35.28 -20.95
CA MET A 143 -11.75 -35.86 -19.61
C MET A 143 -13.02 -36.71 -19.56
N MET A 144 -12.93 -37.86 -18.91
CA MET A 144 -14.01 -38.84 -18.85
C MET A 144 -14.24 -39.26 -17.41
N LYS A 145 -15.49 -39.13 -16.95
CA LYS A 145 -15.94 -39.64 -15.66
C LYS A 145 -17.04 -40.69 -15.89
N PRO A 146 -16.80 -41.97 -15.61
CA PRO A 146 -17.84 -42.99 -15.63
C PRO A 146 -18.93 -42.73 -14.57
N PRO A 147 -20.12 -43.33 -14.69
CA PRO A 147 -21.21 -43.14 -13.74
C PRO A 147 -20.84 -43.78 -12.38
N GLN A 148 -21.29 -43.17 -11.29
CA GLN A 148 -21.19 -43.72 -9.92
C GLN A 148 -19.76 -44.03 -9.42
N THR A 149 -18.73 -43.42 -10.02
CA THR A 149 -17.34 -43.48 -9.54
C THR A 149 -16.79 -42.08 -9.31
N GLU A 150 -15.91 -41.89 -8.34
CA GLU A 150 -15.14 -40.65 -8.16
C GLU A 150 -13.91 -40.59 -9.08
N GLU A 151 -13.54 -41.72 -9.70
CA GLU A 151 -12.43 -41.78 -10.64
C GLU A 151 -12.78 -41.08 -11.96
N PHE A 152 -11.81 -40.35 -12.50
CA PHE A 152 -11.88 -39.78 -13.83
C PHE A 152 -10.57 -40.08 -14.57
N LYS A 153 -10.63 -40.01 -15.90
CA LYS A 153 -9.48 -40.14 -16.77
C LYS A 153 -9.31 -38.88 -17.61
N SER A 154 -8.10 -38.37 -17.68
CA SER A 154 -7.68 -37.24 -18.50
C SER A 154 -6.75 -37.72 -19.62
N ILE A 155 -7.07 -37.31 -20.85
CA ILE A 155 -6.35 -37.69 -22.06
C ILE A 155 -6.02 -36.43 -22.83
N LEU A 156 -4.74 -36.22 -23.14
CA LEU A 156 -4.29 -35.08 -23.93
C LEU A 156 -3.93 -35.52 -25.35
N PHE A 157 -4.65 -34.99 -26.33
CA PHE A 157 -4.36 -35.19 -27.74
C PHE A 157 -3.40 -34.09 -28.21
N VAL A 158 -2.22 -34.46 -28.67
CA VAL A 158 -1.16 -33.56 -29.13
C VAL A 158 -0.55 -34.07 -30.43
N HIS A 159 0.16 -33.22 -31.17
CA HIS A 159 0.98 -33.71 -32.27
C HIS A 159 2.17 -34.53 -31.75
N ASP A 160 2.50 -35.61 -32.46
CA ASP A 160 3.72 -36.35 -32.15
C ASP A 160 4.97 -35.65 -32.72
N LYS A 161 6.15 -36.17 -32.35
CA LYS A 161 7.44 -35.71 -32.86
C LYS A 161 7.50 -35.82 -34.39
N ASP A 162 7.81 -34.70 -35.06
CA ASP A 162 8.04 -34.64 -36.52
C ASP A 162 9.28 -33.78 -36.79
N ALA A 163 10.36 -34.40 -37.27
CA ALA A 163 11.64 -33.72 -37.49
C ALA A 163 11.56 -32.58 -38.52
N HIS A 164 10.68 -32.70 -39.53
CA HIS A 164 10.50 -31.66 -40.53
C HIS A 164 9.75 -30.48 -39.92
N ALA A 165 8.66 -30.73 -39.20
CA ALA A 165 7.90 -29.67 -38.57
C ALA A 165 8.71 -28.98 -37.45
N GLU A 166 9.46 -29.73 -36.64
CA GLU A 166 10.26 -29.17 -35.54
C GLU A 166 11.36 -28.21 -36.01
N LEU A 167 11.87 -28.41 -37.23
CA LEU A 167 12.83 -27.50 -37.84
C LEU A 167 12.25 -26.09 -38.06
N TRP A 168 10.97 -26.01 -38.41
CA TRP A 168 10.29 -24.75 -38.72
C TRP A 168 9.56 -24.15 -37.53
N GLU A 169 9.03 -25.01 -36.67
CA GLU A 169 8.07 -24.63 -35.63
C GLU A 169 8.66 -24.67 -34.22
N GLY A 170 9.88 -25.18 -34.07
CA GLY A 170 10.47 -25.50 -32.78
C GLY A 170 10.05 -26.90 -32.30
N PRO A 171 10.61 -27.36 -31.18
CA PRO A 171 10.37 -28.70 -30.68
C PRO A 171 8.88 -28.93 -30.38
N ARG A 172 8.45 -30.19 -30.43
CA ARG A 172 7.14 -30.65 -29.93
C ARG A 172 7.36 -31.52 -28.70
N THR A 173 6.45 -31.55 -27.75
CA THR A 173 6.61 -32.46 -26.59
C THR A 173 6.47 -33.92 -27.02
N GLY A 174 5.56 -34.21 -27.94
CA GLY A 174 5.26 -35.56 -28.41
C GLY A 174 4.49 -36.39 -27.38
N CYS A 175 3.82 -37.45 -27.85
CA CYS A 175 2.87 -38.20 -27.01
C CYS A 175 3.55 -38.91 -25.84
N SER A 176 4.77 -39.43 -26.04
CA SER A 176 5.52 -40.18 -25.03
C SER A 176 5.96 -39.34 -23.82
N ALA A 177 6.12 -38.03 -23.99
CA ALA A 177 6.49 -37.12 -22.91
C ALA A 177 5.30 -36.34 -22.36
N ALA A 178 4.27 -36.08 -23.17
CA ALA A 178 3.13 -35.22 -22.82
C ALA A 178 2.35 -35.73 -21.59
N ALA A 179 2.13 -37.04 -21.47
CA ALA A 179 1.42 -37.60 -20.31
C ALA A 179 2.14 -37.26 -18.98
N ARG A 180 3.46 -37.43 -18.95
CA ARG A 180 4.29 -37.13 -17.77
C ARG A 180 4.43 -35.63 -17.53
N LEU A 181 4.58 -34.82 -18.58
CA LEU A 181 4.77 -33.37 -18.45
C LEU A 181 3.49 -32.67 -17.97
N PHE A 182 2.33 -33.00 -18.53
CA PHE A 182 1.06 -32.31 -18.22
C PHE A 182 0.24 -33.01 -17.12
N ALA A 183 0.82 -34.05 -16.52
CA ALA A 183 0.21 -34.87 -15.46
C ALA A 183 -1.17 -35.42 -15.82
N VAL A 184 -1.34 -35.83 -17.08
CA VAL A 184 -2.55 -36.49 -17.58
C VAL A 184 -2.35 -38.00 -17.60
N ASP A 185 -3.44 -38.75 -17.54
CA ASP A 185 -3.38 -40.22 -17.48
C ASP A 185 -2.90 -40.85 -18.79
N GLU A 186 -3.16 -40.18 -19.91
CA GLU A 186 -2.75 -40.64 -21.23
C GLU A 186 -2.51 -39.48 -22.21
N ALA A 187 -1.61 -39.67 -23.18
CA ALA A 187 -1.47 -38.77 -24.31
C ALA A 187 -1.50 -39.55 -25.63
N ARG A 188 -2.15 -38.98 -26.65
CA ARG A 188 -2.38 -39.61 -27.96
C ARG A 188 -2.14 -38.65 -29.12
N PRO A 189 -1.83 -39.16 -30.32
CA PRO A 189 -1.76 -38.33 -31.52
C PRO A 189 -3.10 -37.65 -31.81
N ILE A 190 -3.07 -36.35 -32.11
CA ILE A 190 -4.27 -35.53 -32.38
C ILE A 190 -5.09 -36.05 -33.57
N GLU A 191 -4.45 -36.71 -34.53
CA GLU A 191 -5.09 -37.34 -35.69
C GLU A 191 -6.08 -38.44 -35.27
N ASN A 192 -5.89 -39.02 -34.08
CA ASN A 192 -6.78 -40.03 -33.51
C ASN A 192 -7.95 -39.45 -32.71
N PHE A 193 -8.06 -38.12 -32.56
CA PHE A 193 -9.11 -37.49 -31.76
C PHE A 193 -10.51 -37.79 -32.31
N GLY A 194 -10.73 -37.63 -33.62
CA GLY A 194 -12.05 -37.83 -34.23
C GLY A 194 -12.54 -39.27 -34.14
N THR A 195 -11.67 -40.25 -34.40
CA THR A 195 -12.00 -41.67 -34.27
C THR A 195 -12.27 -42.04 -32.80
N PHE A 196 -11.51 -41.47 -31.87
CA PHE A 196 -11.71 -41.67 -30.43
C PHE A 196 -13.04 -41.08 -29.96
N LEU A 197 -13.34 -39.83 -30.30
CA LEU A 197 -14.59 -39.16 -29.90
C LEU A 197 -15.81 -39.89 -30.46
N ASN A 198 -15.79 -40.25 -31.75
CA ASN A 198 -16.87 -41.02 -32.37
C ASN A 198 -17.13 -42.35 -31.67
N LYS A 199 -16.08 -43.08 -31.26
CA LYS A 199 -16.22 -44.34 -30.50
C LYS A 199 -16.88 -44.12 -29.14
N LEU A 200 -16.60 -43.00 -28.48
CA LEU A 200 -17.20 -42.67 -27.19
C LEU A 200 -18.66 -42.24 -27.32
N THR A 201 -18.98 -41.44 -28.34
CA THR A 201 -20.32 -40.88 -28.53
C THR A 201 -21.31 -41.84 -29.16
N THR A 202 -20.86 -42.89 -29.83
CA THR A 202 -21.72 -43.95 -30.44
C THR A 202 -21.92 -45.17 -29.52
N SER A 203 -21.40 -45.12 -28.30
CA SER A 203 -21.62 -46.15 -27.29
C SER A 203 -23.08 -46.12 -26.83
N SER A 204 -23.74 -47.29 -26.70
CA SER A 204 -25.14 -47.41 -26.23
C SER A 204 -25.40 -46.98 -24.78
N LYS A 205 -24.42 -46.35 -24.12
CA LYS A 205 -24.48 -45.92 -22.72
C LYS A 205 -24.81 -44.43 -22.65
N PRO A 206 -25.80 -44.01 -21.85
CA PRO A 206 -26.15 -42.60 -21.68
C PRO A 206 -24.96 -41.76 -21.20
N ALA A 207 -24.67 -40.67 -21.92
CA ALA A 207 -23.58 -39.75 -21.59
C ALA A 207 -23.98 -38.27 -21.75
N VAL A 208 -23.19 -37.38 -21.14
CA VAL A 208 -23.24 -35.93 -21.35
C VAL A 208 -21.92 -35.49 -21.95
N LEU A 209 -21.97 -34.85 -23.12
CA LEU A 209 -20.82 -34.21 -23.76
C LEU A 209 -20.78 -32.74 -23.39
N TRP A 210 -19.77 -32.36 -22.61
CA TRP A 210 -19.48 -30.98 -22.23
C TRP A 210 -18.48 -30.40 -23.21
N HIS A 211 -18.91 -29.45 -24.01
CA HIS A 211 -18.05 -28.72 -24.92
C HIS A 211 -18.53 -27.29 -25.05
N GLN A 212 -17.62 -26.38 -25.37
CA GLN A 212 -18.01 -25.00 -25.64
C GLN A 212 -18.87 -24.97 -26.92
N SER A 213 -20.00 -24.27 -26.84
CA SER A 213 -21.02 -24.22 -27.90
C SER A 213 -20.92 -22.98 -28.80
N ASP A 214 -20.34 -21.89 -28.30
CA ASP A 214 -20.23 -20.60 -28.97
C ASP A 214 -18.94 -20.45 -29.81
N ARG A 215 -19.09 -20.04 -31.08
CA ARG A 215 -18.02 -19.73 -32.05
C ARG A 215 -17.48 -18.29 -31.96
N SER A 216 -18.07 -17.42 -31.15
CA SER A 216 -17.82 -15.96 -31.14
C SER A 216 -16.36 -15.54 -30.94
N THR A 217 -15.50 -16.43 -30.42
CA THR A 217 -14.12 -16.10 -30.03
C THR A 217 -13.05 -16.32 -31.10
N GLY A 218 -13.32 -16.97 -32.23
CA GLY A 218 -12.40 -17.08 -33.38
C GLY A 218 -11.04 -17.79 -33.14
N LEU A 219 -10.76 -18.27 -31.93
CA LEU A 219 -9.46 -18.85 -31.53
C LEU A 219 -9.34 -20.37 -31.79
N TRP A 220 -10.25 -20.96 -32.56
CA TRP A 220 -10.42 -22.42 -32.63
C TRP A 220 -9.90 -23.00 -33.93
N SER A 221 -9.56 -24.30 -33.91
CA SER A 221 -9.43 -25.09 -35.13
C SER A 221 -10.81 -25.47 -35.65
N ASP A 222 -11.14 -25.04 -36.88
CA ASP A 222 -12.36 -25.42 -37.59
C ASP A 222 -12.49 -26.95 -37.75
N GLU A 223 -11.37 -27.67 -37.86
CA GLU A 223 -11.33 -29.14 -37.93
C GLU A 223 -11.77 -29.80 -36.62
N ILE A 224 -11.28 -29.33 -35.47
CA ILE A 224 -11.65 -29.90 -34.16
C ILE A 224 -13.14 -29.66 -33.90
N HIS A 225 -13.60 -28.43 -34.18
CA HIS A 225 -15.01 -28.10 -33.99
C HIS A 225 -15.91 -28.88 -34.95
N SER A 226 -15.56 -28.99 -36.24
CA SER A 226 -16.33 -29.79 -37.19
C SER A 226 -16.35 -31.27 -36.83
N THR A 227 -15.26 -31.80 -36.28
CA THR A 227 -15.19 -33.16 -35.73
C THR A 227 -16.20 -33.35 -34.61
N ILE A 228 -16.21 -32.48 -33.59
CA ILE A 228 -17.18 -32.53 -32.49
C ILE A 228 -18.61 -32.46 -33.02
N GLN A 229 -18.90 -31.53 -33.93
CA GLN A 229 -20.23 -31.37 -34.52
C GLN A 229 -20.67 -32.59 -35.34
N SER A 230 -19.75 -33.27 -36.04
CA SER A 230 -20.04 -34.48 -36.78
C SER A 230 -20.43 -35.64 -35.86
N SER A 231 -19.78 -35.76 -34.69
CA SER A 231 -20.05 -36.79 -33.68
C SER A 231 -21.42 -36.62 -33.00
N LEU A 232 -22.02 -35.43 -33.07
CA LEU A 232 -23.33 -35.11 -32.49
C LEU A 232 -24.52 -35.51 -33.38
N ARG A 233 -24.33 -35.73 -34.69
CA ARG A 233 -25.44 -35.87 -35.66
C ARG A 233 -26.14 -37.23 -35.67
N GLY A 234 -25.74 -38.19 -34.84
CA GLY A 234 -26.16 -39.60 -34.96
C GLY A 234 -26.74 -40.30 -33.73
N ASP A 235 -26.74 -39.70 -32.53
CA ASP A 235 -27.11 -40.40 -31.29
C ASP A 235 -28.15 -39.62 -30.46
N THR A 236 -29.30 -40.26 -30.19
CA THR A 236 -30.41 -39.68 -29.40
C THR A 236 -30.22 -39.81 -27.89
N THR A 237 -29.17 -40.48 -27.42
CA THR A 237 -28.90 -40.74 -25.99
C THR A 237 -27.87 -39.79 -25.37
N LEU A 238 -27.17 -39.00 -26.20
CA LEU A 238 -26.13 -38.06 -25.80
C LEU A 238 -26.73 -36.68 -25.47
N LEU A 239 -26.56 -36.23 -24.22
CA LEU A 239 -26.90 -34.86 -23.82
C LEU A 239 -25.72 -33.92 -24.05
N GLN A 240 -25.99 -32.64 -24.25
CA GLN A 240 -24.96 -31.60 -24.40
C GLN A 240 -25.01 -30.63 -23.23
N GLY A 241 -23.84 -30.17 -22.79
CA GLY A 241 -23.68 -29.12 -21.79
C GLY A 241 -22.49 -28.21 -22.12
N ASP A 242 -22.42 -27.05 -21.48
CA ASP A 242 -21.34 -26.08 -21.69
C ASP A 242 -20.54 -25.89 -20.39
N PRO A 243 -19.23 -26.19 -20.37
CA PRO A 243 -18.41 -26.09 -19.16
C PRO A 243 -17.99 -24.65 -18.80
N GLN A 244 -18.24 -23.66 -19.68
CA GLN A 244 -17.69 -22.30 -19.51
C GLN A 244 -18.11 -21.62 -18.21
N LYS A 245 -19.38 -21.74 -17.80
CA LYS A 245 -19.88 -21.07 -16.60
C LYS A 245 -19.11 -21.51 -15.36
N THR A 246 -18.93 -22.83 -15.19
CA THR A 246 -18.17 -23.43 -14.09
C THR A 246 -16.69 -23.06 -14.18
N LEU A 247 -16.09 -23.11 -15.37
CA LEU A 247 -14.70 -22.70 -15.60
C LEU A 247 -14.44 -21.24 -15.25
N HIS A 248 -15.31 -20.33 -15.68
CA HIS A 248 -15.21 -18.92 -15.35
C HIS A 248 -15.29 -18.70 -13.84
N PHE A 249 -16.22 -19.38 -13.14
CA PHE A 249 -16.32 -19.28 -11.68
C PHE A 249 -15.04 -19.74 -10.98
N MET A 250 -14.48 -20.88 -11.40
CA MET A 250 -13.21 -21.38 -10.87
C MET A 250 -12.07 -20.38 -11.10
N ARG A 251 -12.03 -19.74 -12.27
CA ARG A 251 -11.02 -18.73 -12.62
C ARG A 251 -11.23 -17.39 -11.89
N VAL A 252 -12.35 -17.13 -11.22
CA VAL A 252 -12.52 -15.89 -10.42
C VAL A 252 -11.67 -15.96 -9.15
N ILE A 253 -11.61 -17.13 -8.51
CA ILE A 253 -10.87 -17.33 -7.26
C ILE A 253 -9.44 -17.74 -7.59
N LYS A 254 -8.46 -16.97 -7.12
CA LYS A 254 -7.04 -17.21 -7.40
C LYS A 254 -6.40 -18.09 -6.35
N SER A 255 -5.60 -19.06 -6.78
CA SER A 255 -4.71 -19.77 -5.87
C SER A 255 -3.61 -18.83 -5.33
N PRO A 256 -2.98 -19.15 -4.20
CA PRO A 256 -1.84 -18.38 -3.71
C PRO A 256 -0.73 -18.22 -4.75
N ALA A 257 -0.46 -19.25 -5.55
CA ALA A 257 0.51 -19.20 -6.66
C ALA A 257 0.11 -18.19 -7.74
N GLU A 258 -1.16 -18.16 -8.16
CA GLU A 258 -1.66 -17.18 -9.12
C GLU A 258 -1.55 -15.75 -8.59
N ILE A 259 -1.85 -15.54 -7.29
CA ILE A 259 -1.75 -14.21 -6.65
C ILE A 259 -0.31 -13.70 -6.68
N GLU A 260 0.68 -14.54 -6.36
CA GLU A 260 2.08 -14.13 -6.37
C GLU A 260 2.57 -13.78 -7.78
N LEU A 261 2.21 -14.57 -8.80
CA LEU A 261 2.53 -14.25 -10.20
C LEU A 261 1.89 -12.94 -10.67
N MET A 262 0.64 -12.68 -10.24
CA MET A 262 -0.04 -11.42 -10.54
C MET A 262 0.66 -10.23 -9.88
N LYS A 263 1.09 -10.35 -8.62
CA LYS A 263 1.87 -9.31 -7.92
C LYS A 263 3.18 -9.01 -8.63
N GLU A 264 3.93 -10.04 -9.01
CA GLU A 264 5.19 -9.88 -9.75
C GLU A 264 4.97 -9.18 -11.11
N THR A 265 3.93 -9.59 -11.84
CA THR A 265 3.57 -8.97 -13.13
C THR A 265 3.16 -7.50 -12.96
N CYS A 266 2.36 -7.18 -11.94
CA CYS A 266 1.99 -5.81 -11.59
C CYS A 266 3.22 -4.98 -11.20
N PHE A 267 4.18 -5.56 -10.47
CA PHE A 267 5.43 -4.90 -10.13
C PHE A 267 6.23 -4.54 -11.39
N ILE A 268 6.44 -5.49 -12.31
CA ILE A 268 7.13 -5.25 -13.59
C ILE A 268 6.42 -4.13 -14.39
N GLY A 269 5.09 -4.19 -14.49
CA GLY A 269 4.29 -3.16 -15.16
C GLY A 269 4.46 -1.77 -14.51
N SER A 270 4.48 -1.69 -13.18
CA SER A 270 4.68 -0.44 -12.46
C SER A 270 6.06 0.18 -12.73
N GLN A 271 7.11 -0.64 -12.75
CA GLN A 271 8.48 -0.19 -13.05
C GLN A 271 8.58 0.32 -14.48
N SER A 272 7.91 -0.36 -15.41
CA SER A 272 7.83 0.03 -16.82
C SER A 272 7.19 1.41 -17.00
N ILE A 273 6.05 1.65 -16.34
CA ILE A 273 5.38 2.97 -16.37
C ILE A 273 6.27 4.05 -15.74
N ASN A 274 6.91 3.77 -14.61
CA ASN A 274 7.82 4.73 -13.96
C ASN A 274 9.00 5.11 -14.87
N MET A 275 9.58 4.15 -15.58
CA MET A 275 10.65 4.41 -16.53
C MET A 275 10.16 5.22 -17.73
N ALA A 276 8.97 4.91 -18.25
CA ALA A 276 8.33 5.69 -19.31
C ALA A 276 8.13 7.15 -18.87
N MET A 277 7.56 7.39 -17.68
CA MET A 277 7.40 8.74 -17.13
C MET A 277 8.74 9.48 -17.01
N ALA A 278 9.75 8.86 -16.39
CA ALA A 278 11.04 9.50 -16.15
C ALA A 278 11.82 9.86 -17.43
N CYS A 279 11.57 9.15 -18.54
CA CYS A 279 12.25 9.41 -19.80
C CYS A 279 11.46 10.33 -20.75
N THR A 280 10.16 10.53 -20.52
CA THR A 280 9.27 11.30 -21.39
C THR A 280 9.67 12.77 -21.45
N LYS A 281 9.80 13.33 -22.66
CA LYS A 281 10.20 14.72 -22.89
C LYS A 281 9.50 15.28 -24.13
N PRO A 282 9.36 16.62 -24.25
CA PRO A 282 8.89 17.24 -25.48
C PRO A 282 9.74 16.80 -26.69
N GLY A 283 9.09 16.58 -27.82
CA GLY A 283 9.72 16.14 -29.06
C GLY A 283 9.99 14.63 -29.15
N MET A 284 9.73 13.84 -28.09
CA MET A 284 9.67 12.39 -28.21
C MET A 284 8.39 11.96 -28.93
N SER A 285 8.45 10.87 -29.69
CA SER A 285 7.23 10.25 -30.24
C SER A 285 6.61 9.30 -29.22
N GLU A 286 5.30 9.15 -29.28
CA GLU A 286 4.53 8.15 -28.54
C GLU A 286 5.07 6.72 -28.77
N HIS A 287 5.64 6.44 -29.97
CA HIS A 287 6.33 5.19 -30.27
C HIS A 287 7.58 4.96 -29.41
N MET A 288 8.35 6.01 -29.11
CA MET A 288 9.50 5.88 -28.22
C MET A 288 9.06 5.50 -26.81
N ILE A 289 7.95 6.06 -26.34
CA ILE A 289 7.38 5.72 -25.03
C ILE A 289 6.88 4.27 -25.01
N ASN A 290 6.14 3.86 -26.05
CA ASN A 290 5.73 2.46 -26.24
C ASN A 290 6.93 1.49 -26.22
N ALA A 291 8.01 1.84 -26.93
CA ALA A 291 9.22 1.02 -26.96
C ALA A 291 9.90 0.91 -25.58
N VAL A 292 9.90 1.99 -24.79
CA VAL A 292 10.40 1.97 -23.41
C VAL A 292 9.56 1.03 -22.54
N LEU A 293 8.23 1.07 -22.70
CA LEU A 293 7.33 0.19 -21.95
C LEU A 293 7.60 -1.29 -22.26
N GLU A 294 7.68 -1.64 -23.55
CA GLU A 294 7.95 -3.00 -23.98
C GLU A 294 9.33 -3.49 -23.54
N TYR A 295 10.36 -2.65 -23.72
CA TYR A 295 11.73 -2.94 -23.29
C TYR A 295 11.79 -3.22 -21.80
N SER A 296 11.19 -2.36 -20.96
CA SER A 296 11.21 -2.52 -19.51
C SER A 296 10.53 -3.80 -19.07
N CYS A 297 9.36 -4.11 -19.64
CA CYS A 297 8.62 -5.32 -19.30
C CYS A 297 9.42 -6.57 -19.65
N LYS A 298 10.01 -6.61 -20.85
CA LYS A 298 10.88 -7.72 -21.28
C LYS A 298 12.13 -7.87 -20.43
N GLN A 299 12.76 -6.76 -20.05
CA GLN A 299 13.89 -6.77 -19.12
C GLN A 299 13.50 -7.34 -17.75
N GLY A 300 12.27 -7.07 -17.29
CA GLY A 300 11.71 -7.63 -16.06
C GLY A 300 11.36 -9.11 -16.13
N GLY A 301 11.49 -9.75 -17.30
CA GLY A 301 11.16 -11.17 -17.50
C GLY A 301 9.77 -11.42 -18.08
N ALA A 302 9.00 -10.37 -18.43
CA ALA A 302 7.72 -10.56 -19.11
C ALA A 302 7.93 -10.96 -20.58
N GLU A 303 7.21 -11.97 -21.04
CA GLU A 303 7.34 -12.47 -22.42
C GLU A 303 6.76 -11.49 -23.45
N HIS A 304 5.62 -10.88 -23.12
CA HIS A 304 4.88 -9.96 -23.98
C HIS A 304 4.01 -9.01 -23.15
N LEU A 305 3.58 -7.90 -23.76
CA LEU A 305 2.57 -7.02 -23.18
C LEU A 305 1.20 -7.69 -23.27
N ALA A 306 0.38 -7.56 -22.23
CA ALA A 306 -0.97 -8.16 -22.19
C ALA A 306 -1.90 -7.60 -23.27
N PHE A 307 -1.68 -6.35 -23.67
CA PHE A 307 -2.36 -5.66 -24.76
C PHE A 307 -1.47 -4.54 -25.30
N PRO A 308 -1.72 -4.04 -26.53
CA PRO A 308 -1.02 -2.86 -27.05
C PRO A 308 -1.24 -1.67 -26.10
N PRO A 309 -0.18 -1.00 -25.60
CA PRO A 309 -0.35 0.10 -24.67
C PRO A 309 -0.93 1.31 -25.38
N VAL A 310 -1.58 2.19 -24.62
CA VAL A 310 -2.04 3.50 -25.09
C VAL A 310 -1.03 4.54 -24.64
N CYS A 311 -0.31 5.12 -25.59
CA CYS A 311 0.66 6.19 -25.37
C CYS A 311 0.15 7.44 -26.09
N ALA A 312 -0.39 8.41 -25.35
CA ALA A 312 -1.06 9.57 -25.93
C ALA A 312 -0.78 10.85 -25.15
N GLY A 313 -0.39 11.91 -25.86
CA GLY A 313 -0.28 13.28 -25.33
C GLY A 313 -1.54 14.12 -25.57
N GLY A 314 -1.78 15.11 -24.73
CA GLY A 314 -2.83 16.12 -24.94
C GLY A 314 -4.24 15.53 -25.11
N PRO A 315 -5.10 16.06 -26.01
CA PRO A 315 -6.46 15.57 -26.21
C PRO A 315 -6.58 14.09 -26.59
N ARG A 316 -5.52 13.51 -27.17
CA ARG A 316 -5.50 12.10 -27.59
C ARG A 316 -5.59 11.14 -26.41
N ALA A 317 -5.17 11.59 -25.21
CA ALA A 317 -5.31 10.82 -23.97
C ALA A 317 -6.77 10.52 -23.59
N THR A 318 -7.75 11.17 -24.24
CA THR A 318 -9.18 10.90 -24.03
C THR A 318 -9.72 9.72 -24.85
N HIS A 319 -8.92 9.14 -25.76
CA HIS A 319 -9.32 8.02 -26.60
C HIS A 319 -8.89 6.68 -25.97
N ILE A 320 -9.86 5.95 -25.40
CA ILE A 320 -9.63 4.76 -24.56
C ILE A 320 -8.85 3.62 -25.26
N HIS A 321 -8.93 3.51 -26.60
CA HIS A 321 -8.21 2.51 -27.40
C HIS A 321 -7.29 3.14 -28.47
N TYR A 322 -6.63 4.25 -28.16
CA TYR A 322 -5.64 4.84 -29.08
C TYR A 322 -4.38 3.96 -29.16
N VAL A 323 -4.36 3.05 -30.14
CA VAL A 323 -3.24 2.12 -30.37
C VAL A 323 -2.26 2.58 -31.46
N ALA A 324 -2.55 3.70 -32.12
CA ALA A 324 -1.68 4.22 -33.18
C ALA A 324 -0.32 4.65 -32.63
N ASN A 325 -0.29 5.29 -31.45
CA ASN A 325 0.92 5.64 -30.69
C ASN A 325 2.00 6.32 -31.55
N ASN A 326 1.63 7.22 -32.46
CA ASN A 326 2.51 7.66 -33.54
C ASN A 326 2.70 9.17 -33.65
N GLN A 327 2.23 9.95 -32.67
CA GLN A 327 2.42 11.41 -32.68
C GLN A 327 3.63 11.83 -31.85
N LEU A 328 4.13 13.04 -32.14
CA LEU A 328 5.12 13.72 -31.31
C LEU A 328 4.43 14.37 -30.11
N LEU A 329 5.05 14.28 -28.94
CA LEU A 329 4.63 14.99 -27.74
C LEU A 329 5.05 16.46 -27.86
N ALA A 330 4.08 17.37 -27.80
CA ALA A 330 4.34 18.81 -27.82
C ALA A 330 4.68 19.34 -26.41
N GLU A 331 5.40 20.47 -26.33
CA GLU A 331 5.76 21.10 -25.04
C GLU A 331 4.54 21.42 -24.17
N ASN A 332 3.42 21.83 -24.79
CA ASN A 332 2.19 22.17 -24.10
C ASN A 332 1.32 20.95 -23.74
N GLU A 333 1.77 19.73 -24.06
CA GLU A 333 1.11 18.48 -23.71
C GLU A 333 1.73 17.82 -22.46
N LEU A 334 2.77 18.44 -21.88
CA LEU A 334 3.49 17.94 -20.71
C LEU A 334 3.38 18.90 -19.53
N LEU A 335 3.38 18.34 -18.32
CA LEU A 335 3.51 19.11 -17.08
C LEU A 335 4.95 19.64 -16.97
N LEU A 336 5.10 20.94 -16.73
CA LEU A 336 6.40 21.58 -16.56
C LEU A 336 6.54 22.10 -15.13
N SER A 337 7.59 21.68 -14.44
CA SER A 337 7.97 22.12 -13.09
C SER A 337 9.15 23.08 -13.17
N ILE A 338 8.97 24.31 -12.69
CA ILE A 338 10.02 25.34 -12.65
C ILE A 338 10.24 25.78 -11.21
N LEU A 339 11.47 25.67 -10.72
CA LEU A 339 11.85 26.17 -9.40
C LEU A 339 12.58 27.50 -9.52
N PHE A 340 12.12 28.51 -8.80
CA PHE A 340 12.80 29.81 -8.71
C PHE A 340 13.65 29.86 -7.44
N VAL A 341 14.97 30.08 -7.59
CA VAL A 341 15.94 30.15 -6.47
C VAL A 341 16.92 31.29 -6.67
N HIS A 342 17.57 31.76 -5.61
CA HIS A 342 18.73 32.63 -5.77
C HIS A 342 19.86 31.89 -6.48
N ASP A 343 20.51 32.57 -7.43
CA ASP A 343 21.71 32.03 -8.04
C ASP A 343 22.95 32.19 -7.14
N LYS A 344 24.05 31.56 -7.55
CA LYS A 344 25.35 31.69 -6.89
C LYS A 344 25.79 33.15 -6.84
N ASP A 345 26.08 33.65 -5.63
CA ASP A 345 26.61 34.99 -5.41
C ASP A 345 27.69 34.93 -4.32
N ALA A 346 28.93 35.22 -4.69
CA ALA A 346 30.07 35.05 -3.77
C ALA A 346 30.04 35.99 -2.57
N HIS A 347 29.46 37.19 -2.71
CA HIS A 347 29.35 38.12 -1.60
C HIS A 347 28.26 37.67 -0.64
N ALA A 348 27.06 37.36 -1.15
CA ALA A 348 25.96 36.90 -0.31
C ALA A 348 26.28 35.55 0.35
N GLU A 349 26.93 34.61 -0.35
CA GLU A 349 27.32 33.33 0.24
C GLU A 349 28.35 33.46 1.36
N LEU A 350 29.16 34.52 1.36
CA LEU A 350 30.08 34.84 2.45
C LEU A 350 29.32 35.26 3.73
N TRP A 351 28.19 35.96 3.59
CA TRP A 351 27.43 36.52 4.72
C TRP A 351 26.28 35.63 5.19
N GLU A 352 25.58 34.99 4.25
CA GLU A 352 24.32 34.27 4.49
C GLU A 352 24.51 32.74 4.42
N GLY A 353 25.64 32.28 3.92
CA GLY A 353 25.95 30.86 3.71
C GLY A 353 25.68 30.36 2.29
N PRO A 354 26.04 29.10 1.98
CA PRO A 354 26.04 28.58 0.61
C PRO A 354 24.65 28.54 -0.05
N ARG A 355 24.59 28.96 -1.32
CA ARG A 355 23.39 28.86 -2.16
C ARG A 355 23.49 27.68 -3.12
N THR A 356 22.40 26.96 -3.39
CA THR A 356 22.43 25.84 -4.36
C THR A 356 22.73 26.32 -5.78
N GLY A 357 22.16 27.46 -6.18
CA GLY A 357 22.27 28.02 -7.53
C GLY A 357 21.42 27.28 -8.57
N CYS A 358 21.07 27.95 -9.66
CA CYS A 358 20.10 27.43 -10.64
C CYS A 358 20.60 26.16 -11.33
N SER A 359 21.91 26.11 -11.67
CA SER A 359 22.51 24.98 -12.39
C SER A 359 22.45 23.65 -11.61
N ALA A 360 22.52 23.71 -10.27
CA ALA A 360 22.42 22.54 -9.42
C ALA A 360 20.98 22.26 -8.97
N ALA A 361 20.17 23.30 -8.76
CA ALA A 361 18.81 23.19 -8.23
C ALA A 361 17.91 22.27 -9.06
N ALA A 362 17.93 22.39 -10.40
CA ALA A 362 17.10 21.53 -11.26
C ALA A 362 17.37 20.04 -11.03
N ARG A 363 18.65 19.66 -10.89
CA ARG A 363 19.04 18.27 -10.62
C ARG A 363 18.76 17.86 -9.18
N LEU A 364 19.00 18.74 -8.21
CA LEU A 364 18.88 18.42 -6.79
C LEU A 364 17.41 18.22 -6.38
N PHE A 365 16.53 19.11 -6.84
CA PHE A 365 15.10 19.09 -6.48
C PHE A 365 14.23 18.36 -7.51
N ALA A 366 14.85 17.75 -8.53
CA ALA A 366 14.18 17.01 -9.59
C ALA A 366 13.06 17.78 -10.30
N VAL A 367 13.32 19.06 -10.63
CA VAL A 367 12.44 19.89 -11.45
C VAL A 367 12.97 20.00 -12.88
N ASP A 368 12.09 20.27 -13.84
CA ASP A 368 12.45 20.36 -15.26
C ASP A 368 13.41 21.53 -15.53
N GLU A 369 13.20 22.65 -14.83
CA GLU A 369 13.99 23.85 -14.96
C GLU A 369 14.16 24.56 -13.61
N ALA A 370 15.31 25.22 -13.41
CA ALA A 370 15.51 26.16 -12.31
C ALA A 370 15.93 27.52 -12.85
N ARG A 371 15.36 28.59 -12.30
CA ARG A 371 15.58 29.99 -12.76
C ARG A 371 15.93 30.90 -11.58
N PRO A 372 16.65 32.01 -11.84
CA PRO A 372 16.87 33.04 -10.83
C PRO A 372 15.54 33.60 -10.33
N ILE A 373 15.37 33.73 -9.01
CA ILE A 373 14.15 34.24 -8.37
C ILE A 373 13.81 35.66 -8.82
N GLU A 374 14.80 36.45 -9.20
CA GLU A 374 14.66 37.81 -9.75
C GLU A 374 13.87 37.82 -11.07
N ASN A 375 13.82 36.69 -11.78
CA ASN A 375 13.05 36.53 -13.01
C ASN A 375 11.59 36.12 -12.79
N PHE A 376 11.18 35.83 -11.54
CA PHE A 376 9.83 35.33 -11.23
C PHE A 376 8.73 36.26 -11.71
N GLY A 377 8.84 37.57 -11.45
CA GLY A 377 7.82 38.55 -11.88
C GLY A 377 7.70 38.67 -13.40
N THR A 378 8.83 38.66 -14.12
CA THR A 378 8.84 38.71 -15.58
C THR A 378 8.23 37.44 -16.18
N PHE A 379 8.52 36.28 -15.57
CA PHE A 379 7.92 35.02 -15.96
C PHE A 379 6.40 35.02 -15.76
N LEU A 380 5.94 35.43 -14.57
CA LEU A 380 4.51 35.48 -14.25
C LEU A 380 3.76 36.44 -15.18
N ASN A 381 4.31 37.63 -15.45
CA ASN A 381 3.73 38.59 -16.39
C ASN A 381 3.57 38.03 -17.81
N LYS A 382 4.54 37.23 -18.30
CA LYS A 382 4.42 36.57 -19.61
C LYS A 382 3.29 35.53 -19.63
N LEU A 383 3.06 34.84 -18.52
CA LEU A 383 1.96 33.89 -18.39
C LEU A 383 0.61 34.61 -18.32
N THR A 384 0.51 35.67 -17.53
CA THR A 384 -0.77 36.39 -17.31
C THR A 384 -1.22 37.23 -18.50
N THR A 385 -0.29 37.65 -19.37
CA THR A 385 -0.58 38.39 -20.62
C THR A 385 -0.80 37.49 -21.84
N SER A 386 -0.70 36.17 -21.67
CA SER A 386 -0.99 35.22 -22.74
C SER A 386 -2.48 35.26 -23.11
N SER A 387 -2.80 35.12 -24.40
CA SER A 387 -4.19 35.02 -24.87
C SER A 387 -4.84 33.66 -24.58
N LYS A 388 -4.13 32.73 -23.96
CA LYS A 388 -4.64 31.40 -23.61
C LYS A 388 -5.35 31.45 -22.25
N PRO A 389 -6.57 30.91 -22.13
CA PRO A 389 -7.25 30.82 -20.84
C PRO A 389 -6.46 29.88 -19.91
N ALA A 390 -6.21 30.32 -18.69
CA ALA A 390 -5.53 29.53 -17.66
C ALA A 390 -6.08 29.85 -16.26
N VAL A 391 -5.78 28.96 -15.31
CA VAL A 391 -6.13 29.14 -13.89
C VAL A 391 -4.83 29.27 -13.09
N LEU A 392 -4.66 30.39 -12.39
CA LEU A 392 -3.57 30.56 -11.44
C LEU A 392 -3.99 30.01 -10.08
N TRP A 393 -3.39 28.89 -9.70
CA TRP A 393 -3.51 28.36 -8.35
C TRP A 393 -2.42 28.99 -7.49
N HIS A 394 -2.82 29.80 -6.52
CA HIS A 394 -1.90 30.41 -5.58
C HIS A 394 -2.55 30.45 -4.22
N GLN A 395 -1.73 30.36 -3.19
CA GLN A 395 -2.22 30.50 -1.83
C GLN A 395 -2.63 31.99 -1.65
N SER A 396 -3.82 32.25 -1.10
CA SER A 396 -4.35 33.62 -1.05
C SER A 396 -4.34 34.23 0.36
N ASP A 397 -4.24 33.37 1.38
CA ASP A 397 -4.32 33.74 2.79
C ASP A 397 -2.98 34.22 3.36
N ARG A 398 -2.97 35.43 3.92
CA ARG A 398 -1.83 36.04 4.62
C ARG A 398 -1.78 35.73 6.11
N SER A 399 -2.77 35.01 6.65
CA SER A 399 -2.95 34.81 8.10
C SER A 399 -1.72 34.23 8.80
N THR A 400 -0.85 33.51 8.09
CA THR A 400 0.35 32.88 8.67
C THR A 400 1.56 33.81 8.76
N GLY A 401 1.62 34.92 8.02
CA GLY A 401 2.77 35.84 8.04
C GLY A 401 4.11 35.27 7.56
N LEU A 402 4.17 34.01 7.11
CA LEU A 402 5.39 33.30 6.68
C LEU A 402 5.85 33.62 5.24
N TRP A 403 5.32 34.69 4.64
CA TRP A 403 5.46 34.95 3.20
C TRP A 403 6.53 35.98 2.92
N SER A 404 7.23 35.81 1.79
CA SER A 404 7.93 36.95 1.19
C SER A 404 6.90 37.95 0.67
N ASP A 405 6.84 39.11 1.32
CA ASP A 405 6.01 40.24 0.89
C ASP A 405 6.26 40.61 -0.58
N GLU A 406 7.50 40.45 -1.05
CA GLU A 406 7.91 40.73 -2.43
C GLU A 406 7.25 39.77 -3.43
N ILE A 407 7.32 38.46 -3.18
CA ILE A 407 6.71 37.43 -4.05
C ILE A 407 5.20 37.62 -4.10
N HIS A 408 4.57 37.82 -2.94
CA HIS A 408 3.13 38.04 -2.88
C HIS A 408 2.74 39.34 -3.59
N SER A 409 3.48 40.44 -3.38
CA SER A 409 3.23 41.69 -4.10
C SER A 409 3.36 41.53 -5.62
N THR A 410 4.32 40.73 -6.06
CA THR A 410 4.53 40.42 -7.48
C THR A 410 3.33 39.69 -8.06
N ILE A 411 2.85 38.62 -7.40
CA ILE A 411 1.65 37.89 -7.80
C ILE A 411 0.44 38.83 -7.88
N GLN A 412 0.21 39.63 -6.84
CA GLN A 412 -0.92 40.57 -6.82
C GLN A 412 -0.81 41.63 -7.92
N SER A 413 0.39 42.14 -8.21
CA SER A 413 0.62 43.12 -9.28
C SER A 413 0.33 42.53 -10.67
N SER A 414 0.74 41.29 -10.92
CA SER A 414 0.48 40.57 -12.17
C SER A 414 -1.01 40.27 -12.39
N LEU A 415 -1.81 40.25 -11.32
CA LEU A 415 -3.25 40.00 -11.32
C LEU A 415 -4.11 41.28 -11.45
N ARG A 416 -3.54 42.48 -11.24
CA ARG A 416 -4.28 43.76 -11.29
C ARG A 416 -4.64 44.23 -12.71
N GLY A 417 -4.05 43.63 -13.74
CA GLY A 417 -4.37 43.95 -15.15
C GLY A 417 -5.71 43.35 -15.61
N ASP A 418 -6.10 43.63 -16.84
CA ASP A 418 -7.25 43.00 -17.51
C ASP A 418 -6.87 41.55 -17.89
N THR A 419 -6.77 40.68 -16.89
CA THR A 419 -6.33 39.29 -17.06
C THR A 419 -7.53 38.39 -17.32
N THR A 420 -7.40 37.44 -18.25
CA THR A 420 -8.40 36.39 -18.49
C THR A 420 -8.22 35.19 -17.54
N LEU A 421 -7.33 35.28 -16.55
CA LEU A 421 -7.00 34.19 -15.65
C LEU A 421 -8.07 33.99 -14.58
N LEU A 422 -8.50 32.75 -14.41
CA LEU A 422 -9.23 32.34 -13.20
C LEU A 422 -8.23 32.12 -12.06
N GLN A 423 -8.69 32.20 -10.81
CA GLN A 423 -7.86 31.98 -9.63
C GLN A 423 -8.41 30.82 -8.80
N GLY A 424 -7.52 30.03 -8.18
CA GLY A 424 -7.87 28.96 -7.25
C GLY A 424 -6.88 28.92 -6.08
N ASP A 425 -7.29 28.28 -4.97
CA ASP A 425 -6.44 28.10 -3.78
C ASP A 425 -6.11 26.61 -3.58
N PRO A 426 -4.81 26.22 -3.61
CA PRO A 426 -4.42 24.82 -3.49
C PRO A 426 -4.41 24.29 -2.05
N GLN A 427 -4.54 25.12 -1.01
CA GLN A 427 -4.32 24.70 0.39
C GLN A 427 -5.16 23.50 0.80
N LYS A 428 -6.45 23.50 0.44
CA LYS A 428 -7.36 22.41 0.81
C LYS A 428 -6.84 21.08 0.25
N THR A 429 -6.44 21.05 -1.01
CA THR A 429 -5.86 19.87 -1.65
C THR A 429 -4.55 19.46 -0.97
N LEU A 430 -3.67 20.41 -0.66
CA LEU A 430 -2.40 20.13 0.02
C LEU A 430 -2.61 19.54 1.42
N HIS A 431 -3.57 20.05 2.19
CA HIS A 431 -3.90 19.50 3.52
C HIS A 431 -4.48 18.09 3.42
N PHE A 432 -5.31 17.80 2.42
CA PHE A 432 -5.78 16.43 2.17
C PHE A 432 -4.66 15.48 1.75
N MET A 433 -3.60 15.96 1.13
CA MET A 433 -2.41 15.15 0.85
C MET A 433 -1.61 14.91 2.14
N ARG A 434 -1.30 15.97 2.90
CA ARG A 434 -0.48 15.94 4.12
C ARG A 434 -1.08 15.15 5.28
N VAL A 435 -2.41 15.07 5.37
CA VAL A 435 -3.06 14.36 6.48
C VAL A 435 -2.79 12.85 6.44
N ILE A 436 -2.57 12.28 5.25
CA ILE A 436 -2.23 10.86 5.05
C ILE A 436 -0.73 10.73 4.82
N LYS A 437 -0.01 10.16 5.78
CA LYS A 437 1.45 10.07 5.73
C LYS A 437 1.90 8.93 4.79
N SER A 438 2.91 9.17 3.99
CA SER A 438 3.61 8.12 3.26
C SER A 438 4.47 7.27 4.20
N PRO A 439 4.93 6.08 3.77
CA PRO A 439 5.81 5.24 4.59
C PRO A 439 7.09 5.96 5.05
N ALA A 440 7.67 6.85 4.23
CA ALA A 440 8.87 7.60 4.61
C ALA A 440 8.58 8.66 5.68
N GLU A 441 7.43 9.34 5.58
CA GLU A 441 6.99 10.30 6.60
C GLU A 441 6.70 9.62 7.92
N ILE A 442 6.13 8.41 7.90
CA ILE A 442 5.89 7.60 9.11
C ILE A 442 7.21 7.23 9.79
N GLU A 443 8.23 6.81 9.04
CA GLU A 443 9.55 6.49 9.64
C GLU A 443 10.22 7.74 10.25
N LEU A 444 10.11 8.89 9.58
CA LEU A 444 10.59 10.16 10.14
C LEU A 444 9.83 10.53 11.42
N MET A 445 8.51 10.41 11.43
CA MET A 445 7.68 10.64 12.61
C MET A 445 8.04 9.72 13.78
N LYS A 446 8.33 8.43 13.54
CA LYS A 446 8.81 7.51 14.58
C LYS A 446 10.11 8.00 15.21
N GLU A 447 11.06 8.47 14.41
CA GLU A 447 12.33 9.00 14.91
C GLU A 447 12.11 10.30 15.71
N THR A 448 11.29 11.21 15.21
CA THR A 448 10.91 12.45 15.92
C THR A 448 10.23 12.14 17.26
N CYS A 449 9.25 11.25 17.28
CA CYS A 449 8.53 10.85 18.49
C CYS A 449 9.44 10.17 19.51
N PHE A 450 10.39 9.34 19.04
CA PHE A 450 11.40 8.73 19.91
C PHE A 450 12.29 9.78 20.58
N ILE A 451 12.78 10.79 19.84
CA ILE A 451 13.59 11.87 20.40
C ILE A 451 12.80 12.66 21.46
N GLY A 452 11.56 13.04 21.16
CA GLY A 452 10.66 13.70 22.12
C GLY A 452 10.43 12.85 23.37
N SER A 453 10.21 11.55 23.21
CA SER A 453 10.00 10.60 24.31
C SER A 453 11.21 10.51 25.23
N GLN A 454 12.42 10.40 24.66
CA GLN A 454 13.65 10.35 25.46
C GLN A 454 13.90 11.68 26.18
N SER A 455 13.53 12.81 25.56
CA SER A 455 13.63 14.13 26.16
C SER A 455 12.80 14.26 27.44
N ILE A 456 11.53 13.84 27.39
CA ILE A 456 10.66 13.86 28.57
C ILE A 456 11.10 12.84 29.63
N ASN A 457 11.54 11.64 29.22
CA ASN A 457 12.13 10.67 30.15
C ASN A 457 13.36 11.24 30.88
N MET A 458 14.23 11.96 30.18
CA MET A 458 15.37 12.65 30.78
C MET A 458 14.91 13.73 31.77
N ALA A 459 13.92 14.54 31.39
CA ALA A 459 13.33 15.55 32.26
C ALA A 459 12.75 14.94 33.56
N MET A 460 12.00 13.84 33.45
CA MET A 460 11.53 13.06 34.60
C MET A 460 12.70 12.61 35.48
N ALA A 461 13.72 12.00 34.88
CA ALA A 461 14.83 11.41 35.61
C ALA A 461 15.70 12.47 36.32
N CYS A 462 15.77 13.69 35.78
CA CYS A 462 16.46 14.83 36.39
C CYS A 462 15.63 15.55 37.46
N THR A 463 14.29 15.41 37.46
CA THR A 463 13.40 16.18 38.35
C THR A 463 13.68 15.89 39.83
N LYS A 464 13.85 16.97 40.62
CA LYS A 464 13.98 16.93 42.08
C LYS A 464 13.31 18.16 42.72
N PRO A 465 12.83 18.06 43.97
CA PRO A 465 12.33 19.22 44.71
C PRO A 465 13.37 20.35 44.76
N GLY A 466 12.90 21.60 44.62
CA GLY A 466 13.75 22.79 44.62
C GLY A 466 14.35 23.17 43.27
N MET A 467 14.21 22.34 42.23
CA MET A 467 14.53 22.74 40.85
C MET A 467 13.53 23.78 40.35
N SER A 468 13.93 24.63 39.42
CA SER A 468 13.00 25.50 38.71
C SER A 468 12.42 24.81 37.48
N GLU A 469 11.21 25.21 37.09
CA GLU A 469 10.59 24.80 35.81
C GLU A 469 11.49 25.11 34.61
N HIS A 470 12.28 26.20 34.67
CA HIS A 470 13.25 26.59 33.65
C HIS A 470 14.38 25.58 33.48
N MET A 471 14.82 24.93 34.57
CA MET A 471 15.82 23.86 34.49
C MET A 471 15.25 22.63 33.77
N ILE A 472 13.98 22.29 34.00
CA ILE A 472 13.30 21.21 33.27
C ILE A 472 13.22 21.55 31.78
N ASN A 473 12.79 22.77 31.45
CA ASN A 473 12.77 23.27 30.07
C ASN A 473 14.16 23.15 29.40
N ALA A 474 15.24 23.53 30.10
CA ALA A 474 16.60 23.41 29.57
C ALA A 474 17.02 21.95 29.33
N VAL A 475 16.60 21.01 30.19
CA VAL A 475 16.84 19.57 29.99
C VAL A 475 16.12 19.06 28.74
N LEU A 476 14.87 19.50 28.52
CA LEU A 476 14.10 19.13 27.33
C LEU A 476 14.81 19.59 26.04
N GLU A 477 15.22 20.86 26.00
CA GLU A 477 15.91 21.42 24.84
C GLU A 477 17.27 20.72 24.61
N TYR A 478 18.04 20.49 25.67
CA TYR A 478 19.31 19.77 25.62
C TYR A 478 19.14 18.36 25.03
N SER A 479 18.20 17.58 25.58
CA SER A 479 17.99 16.20 25.18
C SER A 479 17.47 16.08 23.74
N CYS A 480 16.56 16.96 23.32
CA CYS A 480 16.09 17.00 21.94
C CYS A 480 17.25 17.28 20.95
N LYS A 481 18.07 18.29 21.24
CA LYS A 481 19.25 18.62 20.41
C LYS A 481 20.28 17.51 20.40
N GLN A 482 20.51 16.85 21.54
CA GLN A 482 21.40 15.69 21.63
C GLN A 482 20.90 14.52 20.78
N GLY A 483 19.57 14.31 20.73
CA GLY A 483 18.92 13.32 19.87
C GLY A 483 18.93 13.67 18.37
N GLY A 484 19.38 14.88 18.00
CA GLY A 484 19.46 15.34 16.62
C GLY A 484 18.19 15.99 16.08
N ALA A 485 17.29 16.47 16.96
CA ALA A 485 16.24 17.41 16.57
C ALA A 485 16.83 18.83 16.40
N GLU A 486 16.36 19.60 15.41
CA GLU A 486 16.85 20.97 15.22
C GLU A 486 16.32 21.91 16.33
N HIS A 487 15.05 21.70 16.71
CA HIS A 487 14.33 22.56 17.65
C HIS A 487 13.36 21.76 18.53
N LEU A 488 12.87 22.40 19.60
CA LEU A 488 11.58 22.01 20.19
C LEU A 488 10.48 22.39 19.20
N ALA A 489 9.44 21.56 19.07
CA ALA A 489 8.35 21.77 18.13
C ALA A 489 7.51 23.03 18.46
N PHE A 490 7.41 23.36 19.74
CA PHE A 490 6.67 24.50 20.27
C PHE A 490 7.25 24.92 21.63
N PRO A 491 6.92 26.13 22.15
CA PRO A 491 7.30 26.53 23.50
C PRO A 491 6.72 25.54 24.52
N PRO A 492 7.56 24.81 25.29
CA PRO A 492 7.05 23.76 26.16
C PRO A 492 6.30 24.34 27.35
N VAL A 493 5.36 23.57 27.89
CA VAL A 493 4.77 23.81 29.21
C VAL A 493 5.60 23.07 30.24
N CYS A 494 6.01 23.74 31.31
CA CYS A 494 6.61 23.11 32.49
C CYS A 494 5.93 23.73 33.72
N ALA A 495 4.86 23.10 34.20
CA ALA A 495 3.97 23.69 35.20
C ALA A 495 3.87 22.81 36.45
N GLY A 496 4.46 23.28 37.56
CA GLY A 496 4.34 22.63 38.86
C GLY A 496 3.06 23.02 39.62
N GLY A 497 2.50 22.10 40.38
CA GLY A 497 1.38 22.35 41.32
C GLY A 497 0.17 23.02 40.65
N PRO A 498 -0.45 24.03 41.29
CA PRO A 498 -1.60 24.75 40.73
C PRO A 498 -1.37 25.44 39.39
N ARG A 499 -0.10 25.65 38.98
CA ARG A 499 0.20 26.28 37.70
C ARG A 499 -0.22 25.38 36.54
N ALA A 500 -0.21 24.06 36.75
CA ALA A 500 -0.67 23.08 35.78
C ALA A 500 -2.15 23.23 35.41
N THR A 501 -2.96 23.99 36.18
CA THR A 501 -4.35 24.29 35.83
C THR A 501 -4.49 25.41 34.78
N HIS A 502 -3.38 26.01 34.33
CA HIS A 502 -3.32 26.98 33.24
C HIS A 502 -2.79 26.28 31.97
N ILE A 503 -3.66 26.04 30.99
CA ILE A 503 -3.37 25.15 29.85
C ILE A 503 -2.16 25.60 29.02
N HIS A 504 -2.01 26.91 28.77
CA HIS A 504 -0.89 27.49 28.02
C HIS A 504 0.17 28.14 28.93
N TYR A 505 0.52 27.50 30.04
CA TYR A 505 1.56 28.01 30.94
C TYR A 505 2.96 27.87 30.32
N VAL A 506 3.50 28.95 29.77
CA VAL A 506 4.83 28.98 29.13
C VAL A 506 5.85 29.84 29.88
N ALA A 507 5.47 30.39 31.04
CA ALA A 507 6.36 31.22 31.85
C ALA A 507 7.51 30.41 32.46
N ASN A 508 7.26 29.15 32.83
CA ASN A 508 8.23 28.13 33.21
C ASN A 508 9.32 28.63 34.17
N ASN A 509 8.97 29.42 35.18
CA ASN A 509 9.95 30.16 35.99
C ASN A 509 9.79 30.01 37.50
N GLN A 510 8.91 29.13 37.97
CA GLN A 510 8.71 28.89 39.40
C GLN A 510 9.54 27.72 39.90
N LEU A 511 9.74 27.68 41.23
CA LEU A 511 10.37 26.55 41.91
C LEU A 511 9.36 25.41 42.08
N LEU A 512 9.83 24.19 41.93
CA LEU A 512 9.07 22.96 42.11
C LEU A 512 9.10 22.53 43.58
N ALA A 513 7.95 22.47 44.24
CA ALA A 513 7.86 22.00 45.61
C ALA A 513 7.73 20.47 45.69
N GLU A 514 8.16 19.88 46.81
CA GLU A 514 8.21 18.42 47.00
C GLU A 514 6.85 17.73 46.80
N ASN A 515 5.77 18.35 47.27
CA ASN A 515 4.42 17.77 47.23
C ASN A 515 3.64 18.10 45.94
N GLU A 516 4.26 18.75 44.96
CA GLU A 516 3.61 19.12 43.70
C GLU A 516 3.71 17.99 42.65
N LEU A 517 2.72 17.92 41.76
CA LEU A 517 2.89 17.31 40.45
C LEU A 517 3.52 18.33 39.50
N LEU A 518 4.27 17.85 38.52
CA LEU A 518 4.79 18.64 37.41
C LEU A 518 4.14 18.12 36.12
N LEU A 519 3.38 18.98 35.44
CA LEU A 519 2.89 18.75 34.09
C LEU A 519 3.89 19.33 33.10
N VAL A 520 4.40 18.49 32.20
CA VAL A 520 5.22 18.90 31.07
C VAL A 520 4.51 18.56 29.77
N ASP A 521 4.53 19.51 28.85
CA ASP A 521 4.10 19.36 27.47
C ASP A 521 5.21 19.85 26.55
N SER A 522 5.73 18.96 25.71
CA SER A 522 6.86 19.26 24.84
C SER A 522 6.93 18.32 23.66
N GLY A 523 7.33 18.88 22.52
CA GLY A 523 7.62 18.16 21.29
C GLY A 523 9.02 18.44 20.77
N SER A 524 9.54 17.53 19.94
CA SER A 524 10.75 17.76 19.15
C SER A 524 10.40 17.98 17.68
N GLN A 525 11.17 18.83 16.99
CA GLN A 525 11.05 19.00 15.54
C GLN A 525 12.29 18.43 14.86
N ARG A 526 12.07 17.52 13.91
CA ARG A 526 13.11 16.92 13.08
C ARG A 526 12.72 17.00 11.60
N TRP A 527 13.53 17.63 10.76
CA TRP A 527 13.24 17.78 9.33
C TRP A 527 11.83 18.31 9.03
N MET A 528 11.38 19.31 9.81
CA MET A 528 10.04 19.90 9.84
C MET A 528 8.92 19.06 10.49
N TYR A 529 9.11 17.76 10.75
CA TYR A 529 8.09 16.93 11.40
C TYR A 529 8.18 17.07 12.91
N ASN A 530 7.03 17.09 13.59
CA ASN A 530 6.90 17.38 15.01
C ASN A 530 6.37 16.17 15.78
N SER A 531 6.88 15.94 16.99
CA SER A 531 6.19 15.14 18.01
C SER A 531 5.40 16.05 18.95
N ASP A 532 4.45 15.49 19.68
CA ASP A 532 3.65 16.21 20.67
C ASP A 532 3.36 15.31 21.88
N ILE A 533 3.90 15.67 23.06
CA ILE A 533 3.91 14.76 24.20
C ILE A 533 3.71 15.52 25.50
N SER A 534 2.66 15.14 26.21
CA SER A 534 2.38 15.56 27.57
C SER A 534 2.55 14.42 28.57
N ARG A 535 3.25 14.70 29.68
CA ARG A 535 3.38 13.80 30.83
C ARG A 535 3.24 14.59 32.12
N THR A 536 2.71 13.94 33.15
CA THR A 536 2.59 14.51 34.49
C THR A 536 3.19 13.57 35.52
N TRP A 537 4.03 14.06 36.44
CA TRP A 537 4.69 13.21 37.45
C TRP A 537 4.90 13.94 38.79
N PRO A 538 5.03 13.22 39.91
CA PRO A 538 5.31 13.83 41.22
C PRO A 538 6.75 14.34 41.30
N VAL A 539 6.94 15.57 41.76
CA VAL A 539 8.27 16.17 41.91
C VAL A 539 9.13 15.40 42.92
N SER A 540 8.51 14.84 43.97
CA SER A 540 9.16 13.96 44.95
C SER A 540 9.55 12.58 44.40
N GLY A 541 9.04 12.19 43.23
CA GLY A 541 9.15 10.84 42.68
C GLY A 541 8.17 9.82 43.26
N LYS A 542 7.21 10.24 44.10
CA LYS A 542 6.13 9.39 44.62
C LYS A 542 4.77 10.07 44.55
N PHE A 543 3.78 9.39 43.99
CA PHE A 543 2.43 9.91 43.96
C PHE A 543 1.82 9.82 45.36
N THR A 544 1.10 10.87 45.77
CA THR A 544 0.15 10.74 46.88
C THR A 544 -1.08 9.96 46.42
N SER A 545 -1.87 9.43 47.37
CA SER A 545 -3.09 8.67 47.05
C SER A 545 -4.05 9.45 46.13
N HIS A 546 -4.28 10.73 46.43
CA HIS A 546 -5.21 11.58 45.66
C HIS A 546 -4.66 11.95 44.27
N GLN A 547 -3.34 12.20 44.16
CA GLN A 547 -2.69 12.42 42.87
C GLN A 547 -2.75 11.16 42.00
N GLN A 548 -2.50 9.99 42.59
CA GLN A 548 -2.54 8.71 41.89
C GLN A 548 -3.95 8.42 41.35
N ILE A 549 -5.00 8.65 42.14
CA ILE A 549 -6.41 8.50 41.70
C ILE A 549 -6.66 9.32 40.43
N LEU A 550 -6.38 10.64 40.45
CA LEU A 550 -6.61 11.48 39.27
C LEU A 550 -5.75 11.05 38.08
N TYR A 551 -4.50 10.68 38.33
CA TYR A 551 -3.57 10.23 37.28
C TYR A 551 -4.07 8.96 36.59
N GLU A 552 -4.47 7.96 37.37
CA GLU A 552 -4.98 6.68 36.86
C GLU A 552 -6.29 6.85 36.11
N ILE A 553 -7.17 7.79 36.51
CA ILE A 553 -8.36 8.16 35.73
C ILE A 553 -7.95 8.66 34.34
N VAL A 554 -7.05 9.65 34.25
CA VAL A 554 -6.62 10.20 32.95
C VAL A 554 -5.93 9.12 32.10
N LEU A 555 -5.08 8.30 32.72
CA LEU A 555 -4.38 7.21 32.04
C LEU A 555 -5.36 6.15 31.49
N ALA A 556 -6.37 5.77 32.28
CA ALA A 556 -7.41 4.83 31.86
C ALA A 556 -8.25 5.38 30.70
N VAL A 557 -8.65 6.66 30.78
CA VAL A 557 -9.34 7.34 29.67
C VAL A 557 -8.48 7.32 28.41
N GLN A 558 -7.20 7.69 28.52
CA GLN A 558 -6.28 7.76 27.38
C GLN A 558 -6.12 6.40 26.69
N LYS A 559 -5.82 5.35 27.45
CA LYS A 559 -5.70 3.98 26.93
C LYS A 559 -6.97 3.55 26.22
N ARG A 560 -8.15 3.80 26.81
CA ARG A 560 -9.42 3.42 26.21
C ARG A 560 -9.71 4.18 24.92
N LEU A 561 -9.32 5.45 24.81
CA LEU A 561 -9.49 6.23 23.58
C LEU A 561 -8.60 5.71 22.44
N ILE A 562 -7.37 5.30 22.74
CA ILE A 562 -6.48 4.65 21.77
C ILE A 562 -7.07 3.33 21.27
N GLU A 563 -7.67 2.53 22.16
CA GLU A 563 -8.40 1.32 21.75
C GLU A 563 -9.59 1.65 20.84
N ILE A 564 -10.40 2.66 21.18
CA ILE A 564 -11.53 3.11 20.36
C ILE A 564 -11.09 3.56 18.96
N LEU A 565 -9.94 4.24 18.84
CA LEU A 565 -9.36 4.58 17.54
C LEU A 565 -9.10 3.35 16.68
N GLY A 566 -8.63 2.25 17.27
CA GLY A 566 -8.41 0.97 16.59
C GLY A 566 -9.70 0.24 16.22
N GLU A 567 -10.65 0.18 17.17
CA GLU A 567 -11.90 -0.56 17.03
C GLU A 567 -12.87 0.10 16.03
N GLN A 568 -12.98 1.42 16.08
CA GLN A 568 -14.09 2.16 15.45
C GLN A 568 -13.65 3.22 14.45
N ARG A 569 -12.39 3.69 14.53
CA ARG A 569 -11.87 4.83 13.74
C ARG A 569 -12.85 6.01 13.67
N PRO A 570 -13.38 6.48 14.82
CA PRO A 570 -14.39 7.52 14.81
C PRO A 570 -13.81 8.85 14.30
N PRO A 571 -14.67 9.81 13.93
CA PRO A 571 -14.25 11.20 13.83
C PRO A 571 -13.66 11.71 15.16
N LEU A 572 -12.71 12.64 15.09
CA LEU A 572 -12.08 13.21 16.29
C LEU A 572 -13.10 13.91 17.21
N ASP A 573 -14.12 14.57 16.65
CA ASP A 573 -15.23 15.15 17.44
C ASP A 573 -15.99 14.08 18.25
N LYS A 574 -16.09 12.85 17.71
CA LYS A 574 -16.72 11.73 18.41
C LYS A 574 -15.80 11.09 19.45
N LEU A 575 -14.49 11.06 19.18
CA LEU A 575 -13.50 10.67 20.17
C LEU A 575 -13.54 11.62 21.39
N PHE A 576 -13.74 12.92 21.15
CA PHE A 576 -13.91 13.92 22.20
C PHE A 576 -15.17 13.70 23.03
N ASP A 577 -16.31 13.44 22.38
CA ASP A 577 -17.55 13.03 23.08
C ASP A 577 -17.31 11.80 23.99
N CYS A 578 -16.57 10.80 23.48
CA CYS A 578 -16.21 9.59 24.22
C CYS A 578 -15.33 9.89 25.44
N MET A 579 -14.32 10.76 25.28
CA MET A 579 -13.45 11.21 26.37
C MET A 579 -14.27 11.80 27.51
N CYS A 580 -15.14 12.77 27.21
CA CYS A 580 -15.96 13.43 28.23
C CYS A 580 -16.86 12.44 28.99
N ARG A 581 -17.42 11.41 28.32
CA ARG A 581 -18.24 10.38 29.00
C ARG A 581 -17.42 9.48 29.90
N LEU A 582 -16.28 8.99 29.41
CA LEU A 582 -15.38 8.12 30.18
C LEU A 582 -14.85 8.86 31.41
N LEU A 583 -14.37 10.09 31.20
CA LEU A 583 -13.87 10.96 32.24
C LEU A 583 -14.92 11.23 33.31
N GLY A 584 -16.13 11.64 32.90
CA GLY A 584 -17.24 11.86 33.82
C GLY A 584 -17.61 10.61 34.63
N SER A 585 -17.63 9.43 33.99
CA SER A 585 -17.97 8.17 34.66
C SER A 585 -16.93 7.76 35.70
N TYR A 586 -15.63 7.84 35.39
CA TYR A 586 -14.58 7.51 36.34
C TYR A 586 -14.49 8.52 37.49
N LEU A 587 -14.68 9.81 37.21
CA LEU A 587 -14.79 10.83 38.27
C LEU A 587 -15.97 10.58 39.21
N GLN A 588 -17.09 10.03 38.72
CA GLN A 588 -18.19 9.60 39.58
C GLN A 588 -17.83 8.37 40.42
N GLN A 589 -17.18 7.37 39.83
CA GLN A 589 -16.78 6.14 40.54
C GLN A 589 -15.89 6.45 41.76
N GLU A 590 -15.01 7.44 41.63
CA GLU A 590 -14.13 7.89 42.71
C GLU A 590 -14.75 8.97 43.62
N GLY A 591 -16.05 9.27 43.45
CA GLY A 591 -16.78 10.24 44.29
C GLY A 591 -16.37 11.71 44.11
N ILE A 592 -15.61 12.02 43.07
CA ILE A 592 -15.17 13.39 42.73
C ILE A 592 -16.31 14.19 42.10
N LEU A 593 -17.12 13.53 41.26
CA LEU A 593 -18.38 14.07 40.75
C LEU A 593 -19.59 13.36 41.38
N PRO A 594 -20.71 14.07 41.61
CA PRO A 594 -21.91 13.44 42.18
C PRO A 594 -22.52 12.36 41.28
N HIS A 595 -22.94 11.23 41.85
CA HIS A 595 -23.58 10.12 41.12
C HIS A 595 -24.97 10.43 40.55
N ASN A 596 -25.63 11.47 41.04
CA ASN A 596 -26.98 11.87 40.59
C ASN A 596 -26.97 12.73 39.31
N VAL A 597 -25.81 12.95 38.71
CA VAL A 597 -25.63 13.74 37.49
C VAL A 597 -25.44 12.78 36.32
N ASP A 598 -26.20 12.95 35.23
CA ASP A 598 -26.11 12.07 34.07
C ASP A 598 -26.21 12.84 32.74
N GLY A 599 -26.18 12.09 31.63
CA GLY A 599 -26.42 12.61 30.28
C GLY A 599 -25.55 13.83 29.91
N GLN A 600 -26.22 14.91 29.50
CA GLN A 600 -25.57 16.15 29.07
C GLN A 600 -24.98 16.95 30.24
N GLU A 601 -25.55 16.83 31.44
CA GLU A 601 -25.00 17.52 32.61
C GLU A 601 -23.65 16.93 33.01
N LEU A 602 -23.53 15.59 32.97
CA LEU A 602 -22.26 14.90 33.26
C LEU A 602 -21.19 15.27 32.23
N LEU A 603 -21.54 15.27 30.94
CA LEU A 603 -20.68 15.72 29.84
C LEU A 603 -20.19 17.16 30.07
N GLY A 604 -21.09 18.08 30.43
CA GLY A 604 -20.74 19.47 30.70
C GLY A 604 -19.83 19.66 31.92
N LYS A 605 -19.98 18.83 32.96
CA LYS A 605 -19.06 18.82 34.11
C LYS A 605 -17.69 18.25 33.75
N ALA A 606 -17.64 17.15 32.99
CA ALA A 606 -16.38 16.59 32.52
C ALA A 606 -15.63 17.57 31.59
N TYR A 607 -16.33 18.21 30.66
CA TYR A 607 -15.78 19.26 29.80
C TYR A 607 -15.22 20.44 30.60
N ARG A 608 -15.88 20.85 31.69
CA ARG A 608 -15.36 21.93 32.55
C ARG A 608 -13.99 21.58 33.14
N LEU A 609 -13.79 20.31 33.49
CA LEU A 609 -12.55 19.80 34.05
C LEU A 609 -11.50 19.46 32.97
N CYS A 610 -11.91 19.32 31.70
CA CYS A 610 -11.04 19.14 30.54
C CYS A 610 -11.48 20.07 29.38
N PRO A 611 -11.16 21.38 29.43
CA PRO A 611 -11.77 22.37 28.54
C PRO A 611 -11.02 22.54 27.20
N HIS A 612 -10.27 21.52 26.77
CA HIS A 612 -9.61 21.46 25.46
C HIS A 612 -10.01 20.17 24.73
N HIS A 613 -9.76 20.12 23.43
CA HIS A 613 -10.07 18.94 22.60
C HIS A 613 -9.12 17.77 22.94
N VAL A 614 -9.55 16.53 22.69
CA VAL A 614 -8.75 15.32 23.00
C VAL A 614 -7.68 14.98 21.98
N SER A 615 -7.64 15.69 20.85
CA SER A 615 -6.89 15.24 19.67
C SER A 615 -6.83 16.31 18.57
N HIS A 616 -5.73 16.34 17.84
CA HIS A 616 -5.58 17.00 16.55
C HIS A 616 -4.72 16.15 15.60
N TYR A 617 -4.71 16.49 14.31
CA TYR A 617 -3.76 15.90 13.36
C TYR A 617 -2.34 16.41 13.66
N LEU A 618 -1.34 15.58 13.39
CA LEU A 618 0.07 15.89 13.63
C LEU A 618 0.93 15.55 12.40
N GLY A 619 1.98 16.33 12.16
CA GLY A 619 2.94 16.13 11.07
C GLY A 619 3.95 17.26 10.96
N MET A 620 3.98 17.94 9.80
CA MET A 620 4.89 19.07 9.56
C MET A 620 4.58 20.32 10.40
N ASP A 621 3.33 20.44 10.87
CA ASP A 621 2.92 21.39 11.90
C ASP A 621 2.41 20.58 13.11
N VAL A 622 2.46 21.17 14.30
CA VAL A 622 1.95 20.54 15.55
C VAL A 622 0.43 20.33 15.42
N HIS A 623 -0.31 21.42 15.19
CA HIS A 623 -1.71 21.37 14.78
C HIS A 623 -1.81 21.27 13.24
N ASP A 624 -1.53 20.07 12.70
CA ASP A 624 -1.40 19.82 11.27
C ASP A 624 -2.74 19.90 10.52
N SER A 625 -2.65 20.22 9.23
CA SER A 625 -3.73 20.03 8.25
C SER A 625 -5.10 20.58 8.68
N SER A 626 -5.13 21.77 9.30
CA SER A 626 -6.31 22.40 9.94
C SER A 626 -7.59 22.51 9.07
N LEU A 627 -7.46 22.56 7.74
CA LEU A 627 -8.58 22.55 6.80
C LEU A 627 -9.28 21.19 6.64
N VAL A 628 -8.67 20.10 7.13
CA VAL A 628 -9.32 18.80 7.24
C VAL A 628 -10.22 18.82 8.48
N ARG A 629 -11.52 18.57 8.27
CA ARG A 629 -12.50 18.65 9.35
C ARG A 629 -12.28 17.53 10.37
N ARG A 630 -12.65 17.77 11.63
CA ARG A 630 -12.61 16.77 12.72
C ARG A 630 -13.87 15.88 12.81
N ASN A 631 -14.87 16.17 11.98
CA ASN A 631 -16.12 15.43 11.88
C ASN A 631 -16.11 14.30 10.83
N VAL A 632 -14.95 14.00 10.24
CA VAL A 632 -14.75 12.87 9.33
C VAL A 632 -14.01 11.74 10.05
N PRO A 633 -14.31 10.46 9.76
CA PRO A 633 -13.60 9.32 10.35
C PRO A 633 -12.09 9.38 10.09
N VAL A 634 -11.30 9.00 11.09
CA VAL A 634 -9.86 8.84 10.89
C VAL A 634 -9.57 7.67 9.95
N SER A 635 -8.49 7.76 9.19
CA SER A 635 -8.12 6.76 8.18
C SER A 635 -6.69 6.26 8.39
N THR A 636 -6.38 5.09 7.83
CA THR A 636 -5.03 4.52 7.85
C THR A 636 -3.99 5.54 7.38
N ASN A 637 -2.85 5.57 8.06
CA ASN A 637 -1.73 6.51 7.90
C ASN A 637 -2.00 7.97 8.31
N MET A 638 -3.14 8.28 8.94
CA MET A 638 -3.25 9.51 9.72
C MET A 638 -2.46 9.37 11.02
N ILE A 639 -1.86 10.48 11.47
CA ILE A 639 -1.26 10.59 12.80
C ILE A 639 -2.04 11.66 13.56
N VAL A 640 -2.47 11.31 14.78
CA VAL A 640 -3.25 12.18 15.67
C VAL A 640 -2.72 12.11 17.08
N THR A 641 -2.86 13.17 17.86
CA THR A 641 -2.61 13.15 19.31
C THR A 641 -3.79 12.50 20.05
N VAL A 642 -3.55 11.93 21.22
CA VAL A 642 -4.59 11.51 22.18
C VAL A 642 -4.23 12.02 23.57
N GLU A 643 -4.84 13.15 23.94
CA GLU A 643 -4.38 14.05 25.01
C GLU A 643 -5.46 14.38 26.06
N PRO A 644 -6.14 13.41 26.70
CA PRO A 644 -7.06 13.74 27.79
C PRO A 644 -6.34 14.41 28.97
N GLY A 645 -7.07 15.28 29.69
CA GLY A 645 -6.56 15.91 30.89
C GLY A 645 -7.64 16.19 31.95
N ILE A 646 -7.20 16.57 33.14
CA ILE A 646 -8.01 17.10 34.24
C ILE A 646 -7.30 18.34 34.78
N TYR A 647 -8.04 19.45 34.92
CA TYR A 647 -7.55 20.71 35.46
C TYR A 647 -8.52 21.23 36.52
N ILE A 648 -8.12 21.11 37.78
CA ILE A 648 -8.95 21.50 38.92
C ILE A 648 -8.36 22.74 39.56
N SER A 649 -9.03 23.88 39.39
CA SER A 649 -8.65 25.14 40.05
C SER A 649 -8.57 24.96 41.58
N PRO A 650 -7.61 25.63 42.28
CA PRO A 650 -7.58 25.67 43.74
C PRO A 650 -8.91 26.09 44.39
N ASP A 651 -9.68 26.94 43.69
CA ASP A 651 -10.94 27.50 44.18
C ASP A 651 -12.18 26.71 43.73
N ASP A 652 -12.02 25.57 43.05
CA ASP A 652 -13.15 24.76 42.59
C ASP A 652 -13.80 24.00 43.76
N THR A 653 -14.81 24.64 44.35
CA THR A 653 -15.59 24.08 45.45
C THR A 653 -16.55 22.96 45.02
N SER A 654 -16.68 22.68 43.72
CA SER A 654 -17.53 21.60 43.21
C SER A 654 -16.87 20.21 43.29
N VAL A 655 -15.58 20.15 43.61
CA VAL A 655 -14.82 18.92 43.86
C VAL A 655 -14.30 18.86 45.30
N PRO A 656 -13.99 17.66 45.83
CA PRO A 656 -13.42 17.52 47.18
C PRO A 656 -12.09 18.28 47.34
N PRO A 657 -11.83 18.90 48.51
CA PRO A 657 -10.65 19.74 48.77
C PRO A 657 -9.30 19.10 48.42
N GLU A 658 -9.16 17.79 48.64
CA GLU A 658 -7.95 16.99 48.42
C GLU A 658 -7.52 16.88 46.94
N PHE A 659 -8.43 17.16 45.99
CA PHE A 659 -8.16 17.12 44.55
C PHE A 659 -7.90 18.51 43.93
N ARG A 660 -8.02 19.59 44.71
CA ARG A 660 -7.93 20.96 44.21
C ARG A 660 -6.50 21.38 43.91
N GLY A 661 -6.32 22.21 42.88
CA GLY A 661 -5.01 22.70 42.46
C GLY A 661 -4.18 21.67 41.69
N VAL A 662 -4.81 20.63 41.15
CA VAL A 662 -4.15 19.57 40.38
C VAL A 662 -4.46 19.73 38.89
N GLY A 663 -3.41 19.74 38.06
CA GLY A 663 -3.49 19.64 36.61
C GLY A 663 -2.73 18.41 36.13
N ILE A 664 -3.38 17.55 35.35
CA ILE A 664 -2.79 16.34 34.75
C ILE A 664 -3.19 16.29 33.28
N ARG A 665 -2.22 16.06 32.39
CA ARG A 665 -2.43 15.69 31.00
C ARG A 665 -1.50 14.51 30.66
N ILE A 666 -2.02 13.57 29.88
CA ILE A 666 -1.25 12.44 29.35
C ILE A 666 -1.57 12.35 27.86
N GLU A 667 -0.53 12.52 27.04
CA GLU A 667 -0.69 12.63 25.60
C GLU A 667 0.28 11.75 24.85
N ASP A 668 -0.21 11.08 23.82
CA ASP A 668 0.63 10.31 22.91
C ASP A 668 0.29 10.61 21.45
N ASP A 669 1.31 10.49 20.60
CA ASP A 669 1.19 10.53 19.14
C ASP A 669 0.81 9.15 18.62
N VAL A 670 -0.29 9.06 17.89
CA VAL A 670 -0.90 7.79 17.48
C VAL A 670 -1.03 7.71 15.96
N LEU A 671 -0.34 6.74 15.36
CA LEU A 671 -0.50 6.37 13.97
C LEU A 671 -1.67 5.40 13.81
N ILE A 672 -2.66 5.79 13.01
CA ILE A 672 -3.77 4.92 12.63
C ILE A 672 -3.28 3.88 11.61
N THR A 673 -3.46 2.60 11.92
CA THR A 673 -3.09 1.48 11.04
C THR A 673 -4.34 0.73 10.56
N ASP A 674 -4.16 -0.28 9.70
CA ASP A 674 -5.26 -1.19 9.33
C ASP A 674 -5.69 -2.13 10.48
N GLY A 675 -4.88 -2.25 11.54
CA GLY A 675 -5.17 -3.02 12.75
C GLY A 675 -5.20 -2.12 13.98
N HIS A 676 -4.54 -2.57 15.07
CA HIS A 676 -4.36 -1.73 16.26
C HIS A 676 -3.49 -0.50 15.94
N PRO A 677 -3.86 0.71 16.42
CA PRO A 677 -3.04 1.89 16.25
C PRO A 677 -1.65 1.71 16.86
N LEU A 678 -0.65 2.33 16.25
CA LEU A 678 0.70 2.35 16.78
C LEU A 678 0.89 3.64 17.57
N VAL A 679 1.22 3.51 18.86
CA VAL A 679 1.63 4.64 19.70
C VAL A 679 3.09 4.95 19.36
N LEU A 680 3.36 6.07 18.71
CA LEU A 680 4.70 6.46 18.25
C LEU A 680 5.60 6.92 19.41
N THR A 681 4.98 7.31 20.52
CA THR A 681 5.60 7.85 21.74
C THR A 681 5.56 6.83 22.90
N ASP A 682 5.42 5.54 22.58
CA ASP A 682 5.31 4.45 23.55
C ASP A 682 6.52 4.33 24.48
N THR A 683 7.70 4.76 24.02
CA THR A 683 8.93 4.80 24.81
C THR A 683 8.93 5.88 25.90
N CYS A 684 8.00 6.84 25.88
CA CYS A 684 7.84 7.82 26.95
C CYS A 684 6.99 7.25 28.07
N VAL A 685 7.59 6.99 29.24
CA VAL A 685 6.91 6.24 30.32
C VAL A 685 5.66 6.96 30.82
N LYS A 686 4.60 6.20 31.13
CA LYS A 686 3.32 6.73 31.63
C LYS A 686 2.60 5.86 32.67
N GLU A 687 3.10 4.66 32.96
CA GLU A 687 2.55 3.89 34.08
C GLU A 687 3.09 4.46 35.40
N VAL A 688 2.27 4.45 36.45
CA VAL A 688 2.65 4.97 37.78
C VAL A 688 3.96 4.34 38.26
N ALA A 689 4.07 3.01 38.17
CA ALA A 689 5.26 2.28 38.61
C ALA A 689 6.53 2.68 37.83
N ASP A 690 6.41 2.88 36.52
CA ASP A 690 7.54 3.25 35.66
C ASP A 690 7.98 4.69 35.92
N ILE A 691 7.03 5.61 36.13
CA ILE A 691 7.32 6.99 36.51
C ILE A 691 8.04 7.04 37.85
N GLU A 692 7.52 6.36 38.88
CA GLU A 692 8.17 6.34 40.20
C GLU A 692 9.54 5.64 40.19
N ALA A 693 9.76 4.72 39.26
CA ALA A 693 11.05 4.08 39.03
C ALA A 693 12.05 5.01 38.32
N LEU A 694 11.58 6.02 37.58
CA LEU A 694 12.43 6.92 36.79
C LEU A 694 12.73 8.25 37.49
N VAL A 695 11.74 8.86 38.13
CA VAL A 695 11.85 10.24 38.64
C VAL A 695 12.96 10.37 39.67
N GLY A 696 13.83 11.37 39.45
CA GLY A 696 14.97 11.68 40.33
C GLY A 696 16.06 10.61 40.36
N LYS A 697 16.03 9.60 39.48
CA LYS A 697 17.03 8.51 39.43
C LYS A 697 18.23 8.79 38.54
N ASN A 698 18.24 9.89 37.79
CA ASN A 698 19.45 10.33 37.09
C ASN A 698 20.21 11.33 37.96
N VAL A 699 21.49 11.04 38.18
CA VAL A 699 22.44 11.97 38.80
C VAL A 699 23.28 12.48 37.65
N ALA A 700 22.91 13.63 37.10
CA ALA A 700 23.82 14.40 36.26
C ALA A 700 25.10 14.74 37.04
#